data_AF-A0A9F2WIE7-F1
#
_entry.id   AF-A0A9F2WIE7-F1
#
_cell.length_a   1.000
_cell.length_b   1.000
_cell.length_c   1.000
_cell.angle_alpha   90.00
_cell.angle_beta   90.00
_cell.angle_gamma   90.00
#
_symmetry.space_group_name_H-M   'P 1'
#
loop_
_entity.id
_entity.type
_entity.pdbx_description
1 polymer ?
#
loop_
_entity_poly.entity_id
_entity_poly.type
_entity_poly.pdbx_seq_one_letter_code
_entity_poly.pdbx_strand_id
1 'polypeptide(L)'
;MNFKALIEESEIRKFPDNDLLRHLRLVTQDAEKCASVAQQLLNGKRQTRYRSGGGKSQNQLTVNELRLFVRQLYALPCVLTQTTLLKDLLNRVEDFQKYSEKLLSEEIPSASELQELLDVSFDFDVDLPQLGELRIRLEQARWLEDVQNVCLDHTSLTLDDMRRLIDSGVGLAPHPAVEKAMARLQELLTVSEHWDDKARTLIKARPRQSLSSLEAAVKEIDDIPAYLPNGIALKDAVKKAKDWLQEVESLQAGGRVPVLDTLVELVTRSRSIPVHLEYLPRLESLVAEVQVWKECASNTFLTEGSSYSLLEVLCPRCDIGTSGFKRKTKKTKESVPNGKKKSTKLESLCDLERALSESKETAAAMATLGEARLKEMEALHSLRAVNEEKIFSDEQNVEIKVCLCQRDPAAPMIQCELCRGIFHTSCVSMPSNLQGPWVWLCPHCHRSEKPPLEKILPLLASLQRIRVRLPEGDALRYMIERTVNWQHRAQQMLSSGNIKLLQDKVDSGILYSRWQTMAGQLQETNKVSQTIGATSFSLPHEWNNRPMHLHSSFSTGQNCIPLHTISTELNELMMEAQLLQVSLPEIQELYEILFTKQKSLIGPTSEKNDCRGKRDGICSMEKKLKRRFEREDFCSEMRTRVDWVQCDGCCNQWFHQVCVGVSPEMAEKEDYICASCTRKDSPYRK
;
A
#
# COMPACT_ATOMS: atom_id res chain seq x y z
N MET A 1 -94.26 53.15 4.08
CA MET A 1 -94.69 53.90 5.28
C MET A 1 -94.15 53.18 6.51
N ASN A 2 -93.93 53.87 7.63
CA ASN A 2 -93.53 53.25 8.89
C ASN A 2 -94.79 52.86 9.68
N PHE A 3 -94.96 51.57 9.99
CA PHE A 3 -96.14 51.09 10.74
C PHE A 3 -96.24 51.68 12.14
N LYS A 4 -95.11 51.96 12.81
CA LYS A 4 -95.10 52.63 14.13
C LYS A 4 -95.70 54.03 14.04
N ALA A 5 -95.28 54.81 13.05
CA ALA A 5 -95.81 56.15 12.81
C ALA A 5 -97.32 56.15 12.51
N LEU A 6 -97.84 55.11 11.83
CA LEU A 6 -99.28 54.94 11.59
C LEU A 6 -100.06 54.56 12.86
N ILE A 7 -99.46 53.75 13.74
CA ILE A 7 -100.05 53.43 15.06
C ILE A 7 -100.05 54.68 15.95
N GLU A 8 -98.91 55.37 16.06
CA GLU A 8 -98.77 56.64 16.79
C GLU A 8 -99.74 57.71 16.28
N GLU A 9 -99.87 57.88 14.95
CA GLU A 9 -100.83 58.81 14.35
C GLU A 9 -102.28 58.42 14.68
N SER A 10 -102.63 57.13 14.72
CA SER A 10 -103.96 56.67 15.11
C SER A 10 -104.30 56.97 16.58
N GLU A 11 -103.30 56.91 17.46
CA GLU A 11 -103.44 57.18 18.89
C GLU A 11 -103.52 58.69 19.16
N ILE A 12 -102.69 59.49 18.48
CA ILE A 12 -102.73 60.96 18.51
C ILE A 12 -104.07 61.50 17.97
N ARG A 13 -104.55 60.95 16.84
CA ARG A 13 -105.83 61.35 16.21
C ARG A 13 -107.06 60.67 16.83
N LYS A 14 -106.88 59.79 17.83
CA LYS A 14 -107.94 59.05 18.54
C LYS A 14 -108.90 58.30 17.60
N PHE A 15 -108.37 57.60 16.61
CA PHE A 15 -109.18 56.76 15.74
C PHE A 15 -109.79 55.57 16.50
N PRO A 16 -111.00 55.11 16.12
CA PRO A 16 -111.65 53.98 16.79
C PRO A 16 -110.87 52.67 16.58
N ASP A 17 -110.83 51.83 17.62
CA ASP A 17 -110.15 50.53 17.61
C ASP A 17 -110.90 49.53 16.71
N ASN A 18 -110.52 49.53 15.43
CA ASN A 18 -111.08 48.66 14.39
C ASN A 18 -110.10 47.52 14.05
N ASP A 19 -110.59 46.52 13.31
CA ASP A 19 -109.81 45.33 13.00
C ASP A 19 -108.56 45.62 12.15
N LEU A 20 -108.56 46.70 11.36
CA LEU A 20 -107.38 47.16 10.61
C LEU A 20 -106.28 47.69 11.55
N LEU A 21 -106.63 48.46 12.59
CA LEU A 21 -105.67 48.97 13.58
C LEU A 21 -105.15 47.84 14.49
N ARG A 22 -106.01 46.89 14.87
CA ARG A 22 -105.60 45.67 15.59
C ARG A 22 -104.65 44.82 14.76
N HIS A 23 -104.96 44.62 13.48
CA HIS A 23 -104.10 43.88 12.55
C HIS A 23 -102.76 44.59 12.34
N LEU A 24 -102.75 45.92 12.16
CA LEU A 24 -101.53 46.72 12.07
C LEU A 24 -100.64 46.59 13.32
N ARG A 25 -101.23 46.62 14.52
CA ARG A 25 -100.51 46.41 15.79
C ARG A 25 -99.90 45.00 15.87
N LEU A 26 -100.66 43.95 15.56
CA LEU A 26 -100.18 42.57 15.55
C LEU A 26 -99.02 42.37 14.55
N VAL A 27 -99.22 42.81 13.30
CA VAL A 27 -98.22 42.75 12.23
C VAL A 27 -96.94 43.49 12.61
N THR A 28 -97.07 44.68 13.24
CA THR A 28 -95.90 45.43 13.71
C THR A 28 -95.16 44.69 14.81
N GLN A 29 -95.88 44.12 15.79
CA GLN A 29 -95.30 43.35 16.88
C GLN A 29 -94.57 42.09 16.38
N ASP A 30 -95.14 41.39 15.40
CA ASP A 30 -94.51 40.20 14.82
C ASP A 30 -93.29 40.56 13.96
N ALA A 31 -93.35 41.66 13.20
CA ALA A 31 -92.19 42.20 12.50
C ALA A 31 -91.06 42.60 13.47
N GLU A 32 -91.38 43.17 14.64
CA GLU A 32 -90.40 43.46 15.69
C GLU A 32 -89.76 42.20 16.31
N LYS A 33 -90.54 41.16 16.59
CA LYS A 33 -90.03 39.86 17.04
C LYS A 33 -89.07 39.27 16.01
N CYS A 34 -89.50 39.24 14.74
CA CYS A 34 -88.68 38.79 13.61
C CYS A 34 -87.40 39.61 13.47
N ALA A 35 -87.46 40.94 13.57
CA ALA A 35 -86.28 41.80 13.53
C ALA A 35 -85.33 41.54 14.70
N SER A 36 -85.84 41.32 15.91
CA SER A 36 -85.03 40.99 17.10
C SER A 36 -84.32 39.65 16.95
N VAL A 37 -85.01 38.60 16.50
CA VAL A 37 -84.40 37.28 16.23
C VAL A 37 -83.37 37.40 15.10
N ALA A 38 -83.71 38.08 14.01
CA ALA A 38 -82.79 38.31 12.90
C ALA A 38 -81.52 39.07 13.33
N GLN A 39 -81.66 40.07 14.20
CA GLN A 39 -80.52 40.81 14.75
C GLN A 39 -79.68 39.95 15.70
N GLN A 40 -80.29 39.05 16.48
CA GLN A 40 -79.56 38.10 17.33
C GLN A 40 -78.70 37.14 16.48
N LEU A 41 -79.25 36.59 15.40
CA LEU A 41 -78.51 35.72 14.47
C LEU A 41 -77.33 36.46 13.81
N LEU A 42 -77.55 37.70 13.35
CA LEU A 42 -76.48 38.54 12.79
C LEU A 42 -75.41 38.93 13.84
N ASN A 43 -75.78 38.96 15.12
CA ASN A 43 -74.89 39.30 16.24
C ASN A 43 -74.12 38.10 16.82
N GLY A 44 -74.36 36.87 16.37
CA GLY A 44 -73.74 35.63 16.87
C GLY A 44 -72.20 35.65 16.91
N LYS A 45 -71.57 36.49 16.07
CA LYS A 45 -70.12 36.74 16.00
C LYS A 45 -69.44 37.23 17.31
N ARG A 46 -70.17 37.43 18.43
CA ARG A 46 -69.62 37.97 19.69
C ARG A 46 -69.29 36.95 20.79
N GLN A 47 -69.06 35.68 20.47
CA GLN A 47 -68.55 34.71 21.45
C GLN A 47 -67.02 34.58 21.40
N THR A 48 -66.33 35.55 22.01
CA THR A 48 -64.87 35.64 22.12
C THR A 48 -64.26 34.59 23.05
N ARG A 49 -64.34 33.31 22.69
CA ARG A 49 -63.40 32.29 23.19
C ARG A 49 -63.28 31.10 22.25
N TYR A 50 -62.05 30.86 21.81
CA TYR A 50 -61.59 29.65 21.14
C TYR A 50 -62.10 28.39 21.89
N ARG A 51 -63.01 27.63 21.28
CA ARG A 51 -63.39 26.28 21.73
C ARG A 51 -62.74 25.25 20.81
N SER A 52 -61.52 24.83 21.13
CA SER A 52 -60.99 23.57 20.63
C SER A 52 -61.83 22.42 21.19
N GLY A 53 -62.39 21.61 20.29
CA GLY A 53 -63.31 20.52 20.63
C GLY A 53 -64.73 20.84 20.20
N GLY A 54 -65.25 20.06 19.24
CA GLY A 54 -66.56 20.21 18.60
C GLY A 54 -67.74 19.86 19.51
N GLY A 55 -67.83 20.49 20.67
CA GLY A 55 -69.04 20.46 21.49
C GLY A 55 -70.11 21.33 20.84
N LYS A 56 -71.17 20.70 20.33
CA LYS A 56 -72.34 21.38 19.75
C LYS A 56 -72.84 22.46 20.72
N SER A 57 -72.83 23.72 20.31
CA SER A 57 -73.68 24.73 20.93
C SER A 57 -75.13 24.29 20.68
N GLN A 58 -75.89 24.01 21.74
CA GLN A 58 -77.22 23.39 21.64
C GLN A 58 -78.30 24.26 20.93
N ASN A 59 -77.91 25.42 20.39
CA ASN A 59 -78.78 26.48 19.90
C ASN A 59 -78.42 26.99 18.49
N GLN A 60 -77.55 26.31 17.71
CA GLN A 60 -77.26 26.70 16.32
C GLN A 60 -78.39 26.31 15.36
N LEU A 61 -78.74 27.18 14.42
CA LEU A 61 -79.70 26.88 13.35
C LEU A 61 -79.04 26.05 12.26
N THR A 62 -79.78 25.08 11.72
CA THR A 62 -79.45 24.42 10.46
C THR A 62 -79.65 25.37 9.27
N VAL A 63 -78.98 25.09 8.15
CA VAL A 63 -79.15 25.83 6.88
C VAL A 63 -80.61 25.82 6.39
N ASN A 64 -81.35 24.73 6.68
CA ASN A 64 -82.77 24.63 6.33
C ASN A 64 -83.64 25.58 7.17
N GLU A 65 -83.38 25.72 8.47
CA GLU A 65 -84.09 26.66 9.34
C GLU A 65 -83.77 28.11 8.97
N LEU A 66 -82.51 28.43 8.65
CA LEU A 66 -82.14 29.75 8.12
C LEU A 66 -82.89 30.05 6.81
N ARG A 67 -82.98 29.08 5.89
CA ARG A 67 -83.73 29.22 4.63
C ARG A 67 -85.23 29.46 4.86
N LEU A 68 -85.84 28.75 5.82
CA LEU A 68 -87.24 28.94 6.19
C LEU A 68 -87.47 30.31 6.86
N PHE A 69 -86.58 30.72 7.77
CA PHE A 69 -86.67 32.02 8.44
C PHE A 69 -86.53 33.18 7.45
N VAL A 70 -85.56 33.14 6.53
CA VAL A 70 -85.42 34.14 5.46
C VAL A 70 -86.68 34.21 4.59
N ARG A 71 -87.30 33.07 4.25
CA ARG A 71 -88.60 33.05 3.53
C ARG A 71 -89.73 33.70 4.34
N GLN A 72 -89.79 33.47 5.65
CA GLN A 72 -90.76 34.13 6.53
C GLN A 72 -90.56 35.65 6.56
N LEU A 73 -89.31 36.13 6.62
CA LEU A 73 -89.00 37.57 6.57
C LEU A 73 -89.45 38.23 5.27
N TYR A 74 -89.37 37.54 4.12
CA TYR A 74 -89.90 38.02 2.84
C TYR A 74 -91.44 37.93 2.71
N ALA A 75 -92.10 37.14 3.57
CA ALA A 75 -93.56 37.04 3.62
C ALA A 75 -94.22 38.10 4.52
N LEU A 76 -93.43 38.87 5.28
CA LEU A 76 -93.94 39.99 6.07
C LEU A 76 -94.43 41.13 5.15
N PRO A 77 -95.50 41.85 5.52
CA PRO A 77 -95.99 43.01 4.75
C PRO A 77 -95.11 44.28 4.91
N CYS A 78 -93.92 44.15 5.50
CA CYS A 78 -92.94 45.23 5.68
C CYS A 78 -91.52 44.73 5.42
N VAL A 79 -90.65 45.64 4.98
CA VAL A 79 -89.23 45.36 4.75
C VAL A 79 -88.42 45.63 6.02
N LEU A 80 -87.64 44.66 6.46
CA LEU A 80 -86.68 44.77 7.57
C LEU A 80 -85.24 44.86 7.00
N THR A 81 -84.39 45.66 7.63
CA THR A 81 -82.99 45.84 7.17
C THR A 81 -82.14 44.58 7.38
N GLN A 82 -82.51 43.73 8.34
CA GLN A 82 -81.85 42.45 8.59
C GLN A 82 -82.14 41.41 7.48
N THR A 83 -83.22 41.55 6.71
CA THR A 83 -83.63 40.55 5.70
C THR A 83 -82.61 40.41 4.58
N THR A 84 -82.00 41.50 4.11
CA THR A 84 -80.94 41.45 3.09
C THR A 84 -79.68 40.79 3.64
N LEU A 85 -79.23 41.21 4.82
CA LEU A 85 -78.03 40.67 5.47
C LEU A 85 -78.13 39.15 5.75
N LEU A 86 -79.31 38.67 6.17
CA LEU A 86 -79.55 37.24 6.34
C LEU A 86 -79.69 36.49 5.01
N LYS A 87 -80.21 37.13 3.94
CA LYS A 87 -80.22 36.54 2.60
C LYS A 87 -78.80 36.42 2.04
N ASP A 88 -77.94 37.41 2.27
CA ASP A 88 -76.52 37.37 1.88
C ASP A 88 -75.74 36.31 2.66
N LEU A 89 -76.01 36.16 3.97
CA LEU A 89 -75.48 35.06 4.77
C LEU A 89 -75.92 33.70 4.22
N LEU A 90 -77.22 33.53 3.94
CA LEU A 90 -77.76 32.30 3.37
C LEU A 90 -77.13 31.98 2.01
N ASN A 91 -76.95 32.97 1.13
CA ASN A 91 -76.29 32.78 -0.17
C ASN A 91 -74.85 32.26 0.01
N ARG A 92 -74.04 32.89 0.88
CA ARG A 92 -72.66 32.45 1.14
C ARG A 92 -72.59 31.04 1.74
N VAL A 93 -73.54 30.68 2.59
CA VAL A 93 -73.66 29.32 3.14
C VAL A 93 -74.06 28.31 2.06
N GLU A 94 -74.99 28.66 1.17
CA GLU A 94 -75.39 27.81 0.04
C GLU A 94 -74.24 27.63 -0.98
N ASP A 95 -73.42 28.66 -1.20
CA ASP A 95 -72.24 28.58 -2.06
C ASP A 95 -71.09 27.77 -1.40
N PHE A 96 -70.89 27.92 -0.09
CA PHE A 96 -70.02 27.05 0.70
C PHE A 96 -70.43 25.58 0.57
N GLN A 97 -71.72 25.26 0.65
CA GLN A 97 -72.20 23.89 0.52
C GLN A 97 -71.93 23.31 -0.88
N LYS A 98 -72.16 24.09 -1.95
CA LYS A 98 -71.84 23.66 -3.34
C LYS A 98 -70.35 23.41 -3.54
N TYR A 99 -69.48 24.29 -3.04
CA TYR A 99 -68.03 24.15 -3.20
C TYR A 99 -67.48 23.01 -2.33
N SER A 100 -68.07 22.78 -1.15
CA SER A 100 -67.80 21.58 -0.33
C SER A 100 -68.13 20.29 -1.10
N GLU A 101 -69.33 20.21 -1.69
CA GLU A 101 -69.77 19.06 -2.49
C GLU A 101 -68.85 18.82 -3.69
N LYS A 102 -68.41 19.89 -4.38
CA LYS A 102 -67.41 19.81 -5.44
C LYS A 102 -66.09 19.19 -4.95
N LEU A 103 -65.43 19.78 -3.95
CA LEU A 103 -64.13 19.30 -3.48
C LEU A 103 -64.20 17.88 -2.88
N LEU A 104 -65.31 17.52 -2.23
CA LEU A 104 -65.53 16.17 -1.71
C LEU A 104 -65.74 15.13 -2.82
N SER A 105 -66.20 15.54 -4.01
CA SER A 105 -66.37 14.66 -5.17
C SER A 105 -65.07 14.41 -5.98
N GLU A 106 -64.01 15.17 -5.72
CA GLU A 106 -62.72 15.03 -6.42
C GLU A 106 -61.90 13.87 -5.83
N GLU A 107 -61.20 13.09 -6.68
CA GLU A 107 -60.39 11.93 -6.23
C GLU A 107 -59.14 12.38 -5.44
N ILE A 108 -58.53 13.51 -5.82
CA ILE A 108 -57.35 14.10 -5.19
C ILE A 108 -57.46 15.65 -5.21
N PRO A 109 -58.26 16.26 -4.31
CA PRO A 109 -58.32 17.70 -4.11
C PRO A 109 -57.07 18.22 -3.41
N SER A 110 -56.77 19.52 -3.56
CA SER A 110 -55.68 20.17 -2.83
C SER A 110 -55.96 20.28 -1.33
N ALA A 111 -54.96 20.00 -0.50
CA ALA A 111 -55.01 20.28 0.93
C ALA A 111 -55.09 21.79 1.22
N SER A 112 -54.58 22.65 0.34
CA SER A 112 -54.69 24.11 0.50
C SER A 112 -56.14 24.57 0.30
N GLU A 113 -56.82 24.11 -0.76
CA GLU A 113 -58.21 24.48 -1.07
C GLU A 113 -59.18 23.99 0.02
N LEU A 114 -58.96 22.78 0.54
CA LEU A 114 -59.73 22.24 1.66
C LEU A 114 -59.52 23.02 2.96
N GLN A 115 -58.29 23.48 3.23
CA GLN A 115 -58.00 24.33 4.40
C GLN A 115 -58.63 25.72 4.25
N GLU A 116 -58.49 26.37 3.09
CA GLU A 116 -59.11 27.67 2.79
C GLU A 116 -60.64 27.60 2.93
N LEU A 117 -61.27 26.51 2.46
CA LEU A 117 -62.70 26.31 2.62
C LEU A 117 -63.11 26.13 4.09
N LEU A 118 -62.35 25.33 4.85
CA LEU A 118 -62.56 25.20 6.29
C LEU A 118 -62.38 26.53 7.04
N ASP A 119 -61.47 27.40 6.58
CA ASP A 119 -61.26 28.72 7.18
C ASP A 119 -62.44 29.67 6.90
N VAL A 120 -63.05 29.61 5.71
CA VAL A 120 -64.31 30.31 5.40
C VAL A 120 -65.45 29.85 6.31
N SER A 121 -65.45 28.58 6.77
CA SER A 121 -66.51 28.08 7.64
C SER A 121 -66.60 28.76 9.01
N PHE A 122 -65.50 29.34 9.52
CA PHE A 122 -65.49 30.10 10.78
C PHE A 122 -66.33 31.39 10.71
N ASP A 123 -66.69 31.82 9.51
CA ASP A 123 -67.45 33.04 9.26
C ASP A 123 -68.99 32.84 9.34
N PHE A 124 -69.40 31.60 9.62
CA PHE A 124 -70.78 31.12 9.68
C PHE A 124 -71.16 30.61 11.08
N ASP A 125 -72.20 31.18 11.69
CA ASP A 125 -72.79 30.69 12.95
C ASP A 125 -74.08 29.88 12.66
N VAL A 126 -73.91 28.80 11.90
CA VAL A 126 -74.96 27.83 11.55
C VAL A 126 -74.39 26.42 11.62
N ASP A 127 -75.23 25.41 11.84
CA ASP A 127 -74.83 24.00 11.80
C ASP A 127 -74.53 23.57 10.35
N LEU A 128 -73.29 23.13 10.13
CA LEU A 128 -72.73 22.76 8.82
C LEU A 128 -72.30 21.29 8.85
N PRO A 129 -73.16 20.35 8.39
CA PRO A 129 -72.88 18.92 8.47
C PRO A 129 -71.64 18.49 7.65
N GLN A 130 -71.25 19.26 6.63
CA GLN A 130 -70.09 18.99 5.80
C GLN A 130 -68.73 19.08 6.54
N LEU A 131 -68.66 19.76 7.69
CA LEU A 131 -67.38 20.05 8.37
C LEU A 131 -66.64 18.82 8.89
N GLY A 132 -67.35 17.73 9.21
CA GLY A 132 -66.71 16.48 9.60
C GLY A 132 -65.96 15.85 8.42
N GLU A 133 -66.65 15.73 7.28
CA GLU A 133 -66.12 15.11 6.06
C GLU A 133 -64.97 15.94 5.46
N LEU A 134 -65.10 17.27 5.42
CA LEU A 134 -64.03 18.16 4.93
C LEU A 134 -62.72 18.03 5.73
N ARG A 135 -62.80 17.78 7.04
CA ARG A 135 -61.61 17.57 7.88
C ARG A 135 -60.94 16.23 7.61
N ILE A 136 -61.74 15.17 7.48
CA ILE A 136 -61.26 13.85 7.06
C ILE A 136 -60.57 13.95 5.69
N ARG A 137 -61.23 14.62 4.73
CA ARG A 137 -60.70 14.83 3.38
C ARG A 137 -59.38 15.62 3.37
N LEU A 138 -59.24 16.61 4.25
CA LEU A 138 -58.02 17.41 4.41
C LEU A 138 -56.85 16.57 4.94
N GLU A 139 -57.08 15.70 5.93
CA GLU A 139 -56.04 14.79 6.45
C GLU A 139 -55.58 13.81 5.37
N GLN A 140 -56.51 13.25 4.60
CA GLN A 140 -56.21 12.40 3.44
C GLN A 140 -55.43 13.15 2.34
N ALA A 141 -55.82 14.39 2.01
CA ALA A 141 -55.16 15.20 0.99
C ALA A 141 -53.71 15.54 1.38
N ARG A 142 -53.49 16.00 2.63
CA ARG A 142 -52.14 16.27 3.17
C ARG A 142 -51.22 15.06 3.05
N TRP A 143 -51.71 13.89 3.47
CA TRP A 143 -50.92 12.66 3.39
C TRP A 143 -50.61 12.27 1.94
N LEU A 144 -51.56 12.41 1.01
CA LEU A 144 -51.33 12.16 -0.42
C LEU A 144 -50.31 13.13 -1.03
N GLU A 145 -50.31 14.40 -0.60
CA GLU A 145 -49.30 15.39 -0.98
C GLU A 145 -47.93 15.05 -0.39
N ASP A 146 -47.82 14.69 0.89
CA ASP A 146 -46.59 14.25 1.53
C ASP A 146 -45.97 13.03 0.82
N VAL A 147 -46.79 12.03 0.50
CA VAL A 147 -46.36 10.84 -0.27
C VAL A 147 -45.85 11.23 -1.64
N GLN A 148 -46.53 12.14 -2.36
CA GLN A 148 -46.06 12.64 -3.66
C GLN A 148 -44.73 13.37 -3.52
N ASN A 149 -44.64 14.35 -2.61
CA ASN A 149 -43.48 15.19 -2.38
C ASN A 149 -42.22 14.38 -2.06
N VAL A 150 -42.32 13.40 -1.15
CA VAL A 150 -41.20 12.53 -0.76
C VAL A 150 -40.84 11.55 -1.89
N CYS A 151 -41.79 11.13 -2.70
CA CYS A 151 -41.53 10.27 -3.87
C CYS A 151 -41.06 11.03 -5.13
N LEU A 152 -40.99 12.36 -5.15
CA LEU A 152 -40.52 13.13 -6.32
C LEU A 152 -39.06 12.85 -6.67
N ASP A 153 -38.22 12.58 -5.66
CA ASP A 153 -36.82 12.18 -5.83
C ASP A 153 -36.61 10.72 -5.42
N HIS A 154 -36.81 9.83 -6.39
CA HIS A 154 -36.58 8.40 -6.26
C HIS A 154 -35.14 8.05 -5.81
N THR A 155 -34.17 8.96 -5.95
CA THR A 155 -32.76 8.70 -5.60
C THR A 155 -32.43 8.98 -4.14
N SER A 156 -33.29 9.71 -3.41
CA SER A 156 -33.14 9.98 -1.98
C SER A 156 -34.17 9.26 -1.09
N LEU A 157 -35.28 8.76 -1.66
CA LEU A 157 -36.31 7.99 -0.95
C LEU A 157 -35.75 6.77 -0.20
N THR A 158 -35.66 6.83 1.13
CA THR A 158 -35.15 5.73 1.96
C THR A 158 -36.26 4.80 2.48
N LEU A 159 -35.87 3.60 2.94
CA LEU A 159 -36.78 2.66 3.61
C LEU A 159 -37.47 3.29 4.84
N ASP A 160 -36.76 4.14 5.58
CA ASP A 160 -37.30 4.81 6.76
C ASP A 160 -38.26 5.95 6.40
N ASP A 161 -38.15 6.54 5.21
CA ASP A 161 -39.15 7.49 4.71
C ASP A 161 -40.45 6.77 4.33
N MET A 162 -40.34 5.64 3.62
CA MET A 162 -41.49 4.79 3.28
C MET A 162 -42.22 4.30 4.55
N ARG A 163 -41.47 3.82 5.56
CA ARG A 163 -42.03 3.39 6.85
C ARG A 163 -42.78 4.53 7.56
N ARG A 164 -42.19 5.72 7.64
CA ARG A 164 -42.87 6.90 8.25
C ARG A 164 -44.14 7.31 7.51
N LEU A 165 -44.16 7.21 6.17
CA LEU A 165 -45.36 7.47 5.37
C LEU A 165 -46.44 6.38 5.56
N ILE A 166 -46.04 5.13 5.80
CA ILE A 166 -46.96 4.04 6.17
C ILE A 166 -47.54 4.27 7.57
N ASP A 167 -46.69 4.55 8.56
CA ASP A 167 -47.12 4.79 9.94
C ASP A 167 -48.09 5.99 10.05
N SER A 168 -47.88 7.06 9.26
CA SER A 168 -48.82 8.19 9.20
C SER A 168 -50.11 7.90 8.43
N GLY A 169 -50.11 6.94 7.51
CA GLY A 169 -51.28 6.57 6.70
C GLY A 169 -52.24 5.61 7.39
N VAL A 170 -51.74 4.71 8.26
CA VAL A 170 -52.54 3.64 8.91
C VAL A 170 -53.71 4.15 9.78
N GLY A 171 -53.65 5.41 10.24
CA GLY A 171 -54.72 6.03 11.04
C GLY A 171 -55.80 6.77 10.25
N LEU A 172 -55.66 6.92 8.93
CA LEU A 172 -56.58 7.72 8.10
C LEU A 172 -57.91 6.99 7.84
N ALA A 173 -58.98 7.76 7.64
CA ALA A 173 -60.25 7.19 7.23
C ALA A 173 -60.16 6.57 5.81
N PRO A 174 -60.87 5.47 5.51
CA PRO A 174 -60.79 4.79 4.22
C PRO A 174 -61.15 5.68 3.03
N HIS A 175 -60.31 5.67 1.99
CA HIS A 175 -60.57 6.35 0.72
C HIS A 175 -59.75 5.68 -0.41
N PRO A 176 -60.32 5.44 -1.61
CA PRO A 176 -59.65 4.67 -2.67
C PRO A 176 -58.27 5.21 -3.08
N ALA A 177 -58.09 6.54 -3.13
CA ALA A 177 -56.80 7.14 -3.44
C ALA A 177 -55.74 6.87 -2.36
N VAL A 178 -56.14 6.85 -1.08
CA VAL A 178 -55.25 6.58 0.06
C VAL A 178 -54.86 5.10 0.07
N GLU A 179 -55.84 4.20 -0.09
CA GLU A 179 -55.60 2.75 -0.18
C GLU A 179 -54.65 2.39 -1.34
N LYS A 180 -54.86 3.00 -2.51
CA LYS A 180 -54.02 2.82 -3.72
C LYS A 180 -52.60 3.34 -3.54
N ALA A 181 -52.42 4.51 -2.91
CA ALA A 181 -51.10 5.01 -2.56
C ALA A 181 -50.43 4.16 -1.48
N MET A 182 -51.21 3.64 -0.52
CA MET A 182 -50.69 2.80 0.55
C MET A 182 -50.22 1.44 0.07
N ALA A 183 -50.99 0.78 -0.80
CA ALA A 183 -50.57 -0.47 -1.43
C ALA A 183 -49.26 -0.30 -2.22
N ARG A 184 -49.10 0.82 -2.94
CA ARG A 184 -47.85 1.14 -3.67
C ARG A 184 -46.65 1.34 -2.76
N LEU A 185 -46.82 2.05 -1.64
CA LEU A 185 -45.74 2.24 -0.66
C LEU A 185 -45.34 0.92 0.02
N GLN A 186 -46.31 0.07 0.36
CA GLN A 186 -46.07 -1.26 0.94
C GLN A 186 -45.36 -2.20 -0.05
N GLU A 187 -45.77 -2.20 -1.32
CA GLU A 187 -45.11 -2.93 -2.40
C GLU A 187 -43.66 -2.46 -2.59
N LEU A 188 -43.45 -1.15 -2.73
CA LEU A 188 -42.13 -0.57 -2.91
C LEU A 188 -41.21 -0.83 -1.71
N LEU A 189 -41.70 -0.71 -0.48
CA LEU A 189 -40.94 -1.03 0.73
C LEU A 189 -40.54 -2.51 0.73
N THR A 190 -41.48 -3.42 0.46
CA THR A 190 -41.21 -4.87 0.43
C THR A 190 -40.13 -5.24 -0.59
N VAL A 191 -40.22 -4.68 -1.81
CA VAL A 191 -39.21 -4.90 -2.86
C VAL A 191 -37.88 -4.30 -2.46
N SER A 192 -37.87 -3.09 -1.90
CA SER A 192 -36.66 -2.36 -1.53
C SER A 192 -35.91 -3.01 -0.36
N GLU A 193 -36.63 -3.47 0.67
CA GLU A 193 -36.08 -4.26 1.79
C GLU A 193 -35.47 -5.58 1.29
N HIS A 194 -36.21 -6.33 0.46
CA HIS A 194 -35.73 -7.58 -0.13
C HIS A 194 -34.41 -7.35 -0.90
N TRP A 195 -34.33 -6.29 -1.70
CA TRP A 195 -33.17 -6.02 -2.54
C TRP A 195 -31.97 -5.44 -1.80
N ASP A 196 -32.17 -4.61 -0.77
CA ASP A 196 -31.06 -4.13 0.06
C ASP A 196 -30.41 -5.30 0.85
N ASP A 197 -31.21 -6.23 1.38
CA ASP A 197 -30.68 -7.43 2.04
C ASP A 197 -30.14 -8.49 1.05
N LYS A 198 -30.72 -8.63 -0.15
CA LYS A 198 -30.14 -9.45 -1.24
C LYS A 198 -28.78 -8.90 -1.67
N ALA A 199 -28.64 -7.59 -1.84
CA ALA A 199 -27.35 -6.96 -2.12
C ALA A 199 -26.34 -7.16 -0.98
N ARG A 200 -26.78 -7.01 0.28
CA ARG A 200 -25.97 -7.26 1.48
C ARG A 200 -25.44 -8.70 1.54
N THR A 201 -26.28 -9.69 1.26
CA THR A 201 -25.90 -11.12 1.30
C THR A 201 -24.95 -11.48 0.15
N LEU A 202 -25.18 -10.95 -1.06
CA LEU A 202 -24.28 -11.11 -2.21
C LEU A 202 -22.86 -10.57 -1.92
N ILE A 203 -22.74 -9.38 -1.34
CA ILE A 203 -21.44 -8.78 -0.95
C ILE A 203 -20.72 -9.60 0.13
N LYS A 204 -21.47 -10.13 1.11
CA LYS A 204 -20.92 -10.90 2.23
C LYS A 204 -20.62 -12.37 1.88
N ALA A 205 -21.03 -12.85 0.71
CA ALA A 205 -20.94 -14.25 0.33
C ALA A 205 -19.53 -14.86 0.44
N ARG A 206 -19.48 -16.12 0.89
CA ARG A 206 -18.29 -16.97 0.95
C ARG A 206 -18.71 -18.38 0.47
N PRO A 207 -18.25 -18.86 -0.70
CA PRO A 207 -17.38 -18.19 -1.67
C PRO A 207 -17.99 -16.90 -2.25
N ARG A 208 -17.12 -16.02 -2.77
CA ARG A 208 -17.55 -14.78 -3.45
C ARG A 208 -18.26 -15.14 -4.76
N GLN A 209 -19.23 -14.32 -5.17
CA GLN A 209 -20.00 -14.52 -6.40
C GLN A 209 -19.23 -14.08 -7.66
N SER A 210 -19.55 -14.65 -8.82
CA SER A 210 -18.96 -14.25 -10.11
C SER A 210 -19.39 -12.83 -10.49
N LEU A 211 -18.55 -12.14 -11.27
CA LEU A 211 -18.87 -10.80 -11.76
C LEU A 211 -20.20 -10.78 -12.55
N SER A 212 -20.40 -11.74 -13.44
CA SER A 212 -21.61 -11.86 -14.28
C SER A 212 -22.90 -12.03 -13.48
N SER A 213 -22.85 -12.76 -12.35
CA SER A 213 -24.01 -12.91 -11.45
C SER A 213 -24.32 -11.60 -10.72
N LEU A 214 -23.29 -10.88 -10.26
CA LEU A 214 -23.48 -9.59 -9.60
C LEU A 214 -23.91 -8.48 -10.56
N GLU A 215 -23.47 -8.51 -11.82
CA GLU A 215 -23.96 -7.60 -12.86
C GLU A 215 -25.46 -7.79 -13.15
N ALA A 216 -25.96 -9.03 -13.15
CA ALA A 216 -27.39 -9.29 -13.30
C ALA A 216 -28.18 -8.71 -12.12
N ALA A 217 -27.73 -8.96 -10.90
CA ALA A 217 -28.34 -8.39 -9.69
C ALA A 217 -28.29 -6.85 -9.66
N VAL A 218 -27.22 -6.23 -10.18
CA VAL A 218 -27.14 -4.76 -10.29
C VAL A 218 -28.20 -4.19 -11.25
N LYS A 219 -28.47 -4.86 -12.38
CA LYS A 219 -29.52 -4.42 -13.32
C LYS A 219 -30.89 -4.46 -12.69
N GLU A 220 -31.23 -5.54 -11.98
CA GLU A 220 -32.50 -5.64 -11.25
C GLU A 220 -32.63 -4.58 -10.13
N ILE A 221 -31.51 -4.09 -9.59
CA ILE A 221 -31.46 -2.99 -8.60
C ILE A 221 -31.54 -1.60 -9.26
N ASP A 222 -31.14 -1.44 -10.53
CA ASP A 222 -31.26 -0.17 -11.27
C ASP A 222 -32.73 0.20 -11.52
N ASP A 223 -33.63 -0.78 -11.59
CA ASP A 223 -35.07 -0.58 -11.82
C ASP A 223 -35.87 -0.18 -10.54
N ILE A 224 -35.24 -0.16 -9.36
CA ILE A 224 -35.91 0.12 -8.08
C ILE A 224 -35.84 1.62 -7.76
N PRO A 225 -36.99 2.34 -7.65
CA PRO A 225 -37.01 3.78 -7.42
C PRO A 225 -36.83 4.13 -5.93
N ALA A 226 -35.72 3.69 -5.33
CA ALA A 226 -35.39 3.91 -3.92
C ALA A 226 -33.88 3.99 -3.65
N TYR A 227 -33.51 4.68 -2.58
CA TYR A 227 -32.14 4.69 -2.06
C TYR A 227 -31.80 3.38 -1.32
N LEU A 228 -31.01 2.51 -1.94
CA LEU A 228 -30.57 1.23 -1.39
C LEU A 228 -29.06 1.25 -1.04
N PRO A 229 -28.65 1.40 0.23
CA PRO A 229 -27.24 1.51 0.63
C PRO A 229 -26.37 0.32 0.18
N ASN A 230 -26.86 -0.91 0.31
CA ASN A 230 -26.12 -2.09 -0.12
C ASN A 230 -26.19 -2.27 -1.64
N GLY A 231 -27.26 -1.80 -2.29
CA GLY A 231 -27.35 -1.74 -3.75
C GLY A 231 -26.26 -0.85 -4.37
N ILE A 232 -26.01 0.32 -3.77
CA ILE A 232 -24.90 1.20 -4.13
C ILE A 232 -23.55 0.52 -3.86
N ALA A 233 -23.36 -0.10 -2.69
CA ALA A 233 -22.14 -0.83 -2.37
C ALA A 233 -21.86 -2.00 -3.33
N LEU A 234 -22.91 -2.65 -3.85
CA LEU A 234 -22.81 -3.72 -4.85
C LEU A 234 -22.41 -3.17 -6.23
N LYS A 235 -23.04 -2.08 -6.67
CA LYS A 235 -22.66 -1.33 -7.90
C LYS A 235 -21.18 -0.95 -7.86
N ASP A 236 -20.72 -0.43 -6.73
CA ASP A 236 -19.33 -0.06 -6.46
C ASP A 236 -18.37 -1.27 -6.52
N ALA A 237 -18.77 -2.41 -5.96
CA ALA A 237 -17.99 -3.64 -5.99
C ALA A 237 -17.86 -4.21 -7.42
N VAL A 238 -18.96 -4.22 -8.19
CA VAL A 238 -18.98 -4.63 -9.60
C VAL A 238 -18.09 -3.71 -10.44
N LYS A 239 -18.18 -2.39 -10.24
CA LYS A 239 -17.30 -1.42 -10.93
C LYS A 239 -15.83 -1.66 -10.62
N LYS A 240 -15.45 -1.77 -9.34
CA LYS A 240 -14.06 -2.04 -8.93
C LYS A 240 -13.52 -3.36 -9.50
N ALA A 241 -14.37 -4.38 -9.62
CA ALA A 241 -14.01 -5.65 -10.25
C ALA A 241 -13.76 -5.49 -11.76
N LYS A 242 -14.59 -4.72 -12.49
CA LYS A 242 -14.38 -4.41 -13.91
C LYS A 242 -13.08 -3.64 -14.13
N ASP A 243 -12.87 -2.56 -13.38
CA ASP A 243 -11.67 -1.73 -13.47
C ASP A 243 -10.39 -2.57 -13.22
N TRP A 244 -10.44 -3.50 -12.26
CA TRP A 244 -9.35 -4.43 -11.97
C TRP A 244 -9.13 -5.47 -13.09
N LEU A 245 -10.20 -6.07 -13.64
CA LEU A 245 -10.08 -7.02 -14.75
C LEU A 245 -9.52 -6.36 -16.00
N GLN A 246 -10.00 -5.16 -16.36
CA GLN A 246 -9.50 -4.41 -17.50
C GLN A 246 -8.00 -4.11 -17.39
N GLU A 247 -7.52 -3.81 -16.19
CA GLU A 247 -6.09 -3.58 -15.93
C GLU A 247 -5.27 -4.87 -16.09
N VAL A 248 -5.74 -6.00 -15.55
CA VAL A 248 -5.12 -7.33 -15.71
C VAL A 248 -5.09 -7.76 -17.17
N GLU A 249 -6.17 -7.52 -17.93
CA GLU A 249 -6.24 -7.77 -19.37
C GLU A 249 -5.27 -6.88 -20.14
N SER A 250 -5.14 -5.59 -19.79
CA SER A 250 -4.20 -4.67 -20.43
C SER A 250 -2.74 -5.09 -20.24
N LEU A 251 -2.40 -5.66 -19.07
CA LEU A 251 -1.07 -6.22 -18.80
C LEU A 251 -0.80 -7.47 -19.65
N GLN A 252 -1.80 -8.34 -19.83
CA GLN A 252 -1.66 -9.54 -20.66
C GLN A 252 -1.58 -9.20 -22.16
N ALA A 253 -2.46 -8.32 -22.64
CA ALA A 253 -2.51 -7.89 -24.05
C ALA A 253 -1.30 -7.07 -24.48
N GLY A 254 -0.69 -6.31 -23.55
CA GLY A 254 0.47 -5.46 -23.84
C GLY A 254 1.76 -6.20 -24.19
N GLY A 255 1.82 -7.53 -24.07
CA GLY A 255 2.97 -8.38 -24.45
C GLY A 255 4.27 -8.15 -23.65
N ARG A 256 4.29 -7.16 -22.76
CA ARG A 256 5.43 -6.78 -21.92
C ARG A 256 5.46 -7.62 -20.65
N VAL A 257 6.67 -7.90 -20.18
CA VAL A 257 6.90 -8.56 -18.89
C VAL A 257 6.47 -7.60 -17.76
N PRO A 258 5.50 -7.96 -16.90
CA PRO A 258 5.05 -7.11 -15.80
C PRO A 258 6.14 -6.91 -14.74
N VAL A 259 6.13 -5.75 -14.10
CA VAL A 259 7.00 -5.44 -12.95
C VAL A 259 6.34 -5.99 -11.68
N LEU A 260 7.14 -6.53 -10.76
CA LEU A 260 6.69 -7.15 -9.51
C LEU A 260 5.76 -6.21 -8.70
N ASP A 261 6.14 -4.94 -8.55
CA ASP A 261 5.36 -3.98 -7.76
C ASP A 261 3.93 -3.80 -8.30
N THR A 262 3.76 -3.75 -9.62
CA THR A 262 2.43 -3.69 -10.26
C THR A 262 1.60 -4.95 -9.96
N LEU A 263 2.23 -6.13 -9.93
CA LEU A 263 1.54 -7.39 -9.57
C LEU A 263 1.15 -7.40 -8.08
N VAL A 264 2.04 -6.93 -7.21
CA VAL A 264 1.79 -6.82 -5.76
C VAL A 264 0.67 -5.81 -5.47
N GLU A 265 0.64 -4.69 -6.17
CA GLU A 265 -0.44 -3.70 -6.09
C GLU A 265 -1.79 -4.29 -6.53
N LEU A 266 -1.83 -4.96 -7.67
CA LEU A 266 -3.03 -5.64 -8.18
C LEU A 266 -3.56 -6.70 -7.21
N VAL A 267 -2.68 -7.58 -6.71
CA VAL A 267 -3.03 -8.59 -5.69
C VAL A 267 -3.52 -7.93 -4.42
N THR A 268 -2.87 -6.85 -3.95
CA THR A 268 -3.28 -6.15 -2.72
C THR A 268 -4.65 -5.49 -2.87
N ARG A 269 -4.90 -4.77 -3.97
CA ARG A 269 -6.18 -4.11 -4.25
C ARG A 269 -7.33 -5.11 -4.39
N SER A 270 -7.09 -6.27 -5.00
CA SER A 270 -8.09 -7.35 -5.18
C SER A 270 -8.75 -7.80 -3.86
N ARG A 271 -8.00 -7.75 -2.74
CA ARG A 271 -8.48 -8.21 -1.42
C ARG A 271 -9.71 -7.42 -0.96
N SER A 272 -9.76 -6.13 -1.28
CA SER A 272 -10.87 -5.22 -0.96
C SER A 272 -12.11 -5.34 -1.87
N ILE A 273 -12.02 -6.04 -3.00
CA ILE A 273 -13.10 -6.16 -3.98
C ILE A 273 -13.94 -7.41 -3.64
N PRO A 274 -15.20 -7.31 -3.17
CA PRO A 274 -15.96 -8.46 -2.67
C PRO A 274 -16.56 -9.35 -3.79
N VAL A 275 -15.84 -9.53 -4.89
CA VAL A 275 -16.23 -10.30 -6.09
C VAL A 275 -15.25 -11.46 -6.29
N HIS A 276 -15.67 -12.54 -6.94
CA HIS A 276 -14.76 -13.57 -7.43
C HIS A 276 -13.97 -13.04 -8.62
N LEU A 277 -12.64 -13.08 -8.52
CA LEU A 277 -11.71 -12.55 -9.52
C LEU A 277 -10.90 -13.71 -10.10
N GLU A 278 -11.28 -14.18 -11.29
CA GLU A 278 -10.79 -15.44 -11.88
C GLU A 278 -9.26 -15.46 -12.08
N TYR A 279 -8.65 -14.32 -12.41
CA TYR A 279 -7.21 -14.19 -12.57
C TYR A 279 -6.43 -14.09 -11.25
N LEU A 280 -7.08 -13.84 -10.11
CA LEU A 280 -6.39 -13.56 -8.84
C LEU A 280 -5.48 -14.71 -8.38
N PRO A 281 -5.92 -15.98 -8.33
CA PRO A 281 -5.05 -17.09 -7.88
C PRO A 281 -3.79 -17.25 -8.73
N ARG A 282 -3.89 -16.95 -10.05
CA ARG A 282 -2.75 -16.96 -10.97
C ARG A 282 -1.74 -15.85 -10.65
N LEU A 283 -2.23 -14.64 -10.32
CA LEU A 283 -1.37 -13.52 -9.93
C LEU A 283 -0.72 -13.75 -8.56
N GLU A 284 -1.46 -14.34 -7.60
CA GLU A 284 -0.92 -14.72 -6.28
C GLU A 284 0.17 -15.79 -6.40
N SER A 285 -0.06 -16.85 -7.20
CA SER A 285 0.97 -17.85 -7.54
C SER A 285 2.21 -17.22 -8.16
N LEU A 286 2.01 -16.29 -9.10
CA LEU A 286 3.11 -15.62 -9.79
C LEU A 286 3.96 -14.76 -8.85
N VAL A 287 3.34 -14.04 -7.92
CA VAL A 287 4.05 -13.29 -6.86
C VAL A 287 4.78 -14.24 -5.92
N ALA A 288 4.18 -15.38 -5.55
CA ALA A 288 4.82 -16.40 -4.71
C ALA A 288 6.05 -17.05 -5.38
N GLU A 289 5.96 -17.41 -6.67
CA GLU A 289 7.09 -17.92 -7.46
C GLU A 289 8.27 -16.94 -7.49
N VAL A 290 8.00 -15.63 -7.56
CA VAL A 290 9.03 -14.59 -7.47
C VAL A 290 9.68 -14.55 -6.09
N GLN A 291 8.93 -14.70 -4.99
CA GLN A 291 9.54 -14.74 -3.65
C GLN A 291 10.43 -15.97 -3.44
N VAL A 292 9.98 -17.16 -3.88
CA VAL A 292 10.80 -18.38 -3.86
C VAL A 292 12.09 -18.21 -4.69
N TRP A 293 12.00 -17.51 -5.83
CA TRP A 293 13.18 -17.16 -6.62
C TRP A 293 14.13 -16.20 -5.89
N LYS A 294 13.60 -15.16 -5.23
CA LYS A 294 14.40 -14.21 -4.42
C LYS A 294 15.11 -14.90 -3.27
N GLU A 295 14.46 -15.85 -2.60
CA GLU A 295 15.06 -16.68 -1.54
C GLU A 295 16.18 -17.56 -2.09
N CYS A 296 15.93 -18.29 -3.19
CA CYS A 296 16.93 -19.15 -3.83
C CYS A 296 18.17 -18.35 -4.31
N ALA A 297 17.96 -17.17 -4.88
CA ALA A 297 19.03 -16.26 -5.24
C ALA A 297 19.78 -15.71 -4.00
N SER A 298 19.07 -15.37 -2.93
CA SER A 298 19.69 -14.93 -1.66
C SER A 298 20.59 -16.02 -1.08
N ASN A 299 20.12 -17.27 -1.00
CA ASN A 299 20.89 -18.43 -0.54
C ASN A 299 22.04 -18.82 -1.49
N THR A 300 22.12 -18.23 -2.69
CA THR A 300 23.19 -18.47 -3.66
C THR A 300 24.31 -17.43 -3.58
N PHE A 301 24.00 -16.17 -3.21
CA PHE A 301 24.94 -15.06 -3.21
C PHE A 301 25.29 -14.53 -1.82
N LEU A 302 24.39 -14.58 -0.83
CA LEU A 302 24.61 -14.03 0.50
C LEU A 302 25.38 -15.01 1.39
N THR A 303 26.27 -14.47 2.22
CA THR A 303 26.94 -15.24 3.28
C THR A 303 25.97 -15.51 4.44
N GLU A 304 26.21 -16.57 5.22
CA GLU A 304 25.43 -16.80 6.44
C GLU A 304 25.51 -15.58 7.39
N GLY A 305 24.36 -15.15 7.91
CA GLY A 305 24.28 -13.96 8.78
C GLY A 305 24.59 -12.61 8.10
N SER A 306 24.65 -12.54 6.76
CA SER A 306 24.92 -11.30 6.03
C SER A 306 23.94 -10.17 6.39
N SER A 307 24.48 -8.96 6.56
CA SER A 307 23.68 -7.74 6.70
C SER A 307 23.30 -7.08 5.38
N TYR A 308 23.70 -7.64 4.24
CA TYR A 308 23.44 -7.11 2.91
C TYR A 308 22.18 -7.72 2.29
N SER A 309 21.39 -6.92 1.59
CA SER A 309 20.31 -7.44 0.74
C SER A 309 20.84 -8.07 -0.55
N LEU A 310 20.04 -8.92 -1.19
CA LEU A 310 20.36 -9.49 -2.51
C LEU A 310 20.60 -8.39 -3.56
N LEU A 311 19.81 -7.30 -3.54
CA LEU A 311 19.99 -6.15 -4.42
C LEU A 311 21.29 -5.40 -4.12
N GLU A 312 21.62 -5.19 -2.84
CA GLU A 312 22.90 -4.60 -2.43
C GLU A 312 24.08 -5.38 -3.02
N VAL A 313 24.02 -6.72 -3.02
CA VAL A 313 25.08 -7.59 -3.53
C VAL A 313 25.16 -7.60 -5.06
N LEU A 314 24.03 -7.74 -5.77
CA LEU A 314 24.03 -7.88 -7.23
C LEU A 314 24.30 -6.56 -7.99
N CYS A 315 23.90 -5.42 -7.42
CA CYS A 315 24.13 -4.11 -8.03
C CYS A 315 25.58 -3.62 -7.85
N PRO A 316 26.08 -2.76 -8.76
CA PRO A 316 27.28 -1.96 -8.50
C PRO A 316 27.16 -1.16 -7.20
N ARG A 317 28.25 -1.07 -6.44
CA ARG A 317 28.29 -0.44 -5.11
C ARG A 317 28.07 1.06 -5.20
N CYS A 318 27.09 1.56 -4.44
CA CYS A 318 26.85 3.00 -4.24
C CYS A 318 27.39 3.54 -2.90
N ASP A 319 28.01 2.70 -2.06
CA ASP A 319 28.44 3.02 -0.68
C ASP A 319 29.96 3.14 -0.49
N ILE A 320 30.72 3.16 -1.60
CA ILE A 320 32.19 3.27 -1.56
C ILE A 320 32.61 4.63 -1.00
N GLY A 321 33.46 4.60 0.03
CA GLY A 321 34.00 5.80 0.68
C GLY A 321 33.10 6.42 1.76
N THR A 322 31.83 6.01 1.90
CA THR A 322 30.88 6.62 2.86
C THR A 322 31.01 6.09 4.32
N SER A 323 32.15 5.49 4.67
CA SER A 323 32.38 4.92 6.01
C SER A 323 32.64 6.02 7.04
N GLY A 324 31.59 6.45 7.74
CA GLY A 324 31.74 7.50 8.77
C GLY A 324 30.55 7.72 9.72
N PHE A 325 29.30 7.50 9.30
CA PHE A 325 28.14 7.75 10.19
C PHE A 325 27.04 6.68 10.11
N LYS A 326 26.45 6.40 11.28
CA LYS A 326 25.40 5.42 11.53
C LYS A 326 24.28 5.52 10.48
N ARG A 327 23.93 4.39 9.83
CA ARG A 327 22.75 4.24 8.95
C ARG A 327 21.45 4.55 9.74
N LYS A 328 21.11 5.83 9.94
CA LYS A 328 19.79 6.26 10.42
C LYS A 328 18.84 6.25 9.23
N THR A 329 17.86 5.35 9.24
CA THR A 329 16.72 5.33 8.32
C THR A 329 16.00 6.69 8.35
N LYS A 330 16.24 7.51 7.33
CA LYS A 330 15.60 8.83 7.19
C LYS A 330 14.18 8.60 6.69
N LYS A 331 13.18 8.76 7.57
CA LYS A 331 11.77 8.71 7.19
C LYS A 331 11.50 9.63 6.00
N THR A 332 10.83 9.09 5.00
CA THR A 332 10.37 9.80 3.81
C THR A 332 9.53 11.01 4.22
N LYS A 333 9.92 12.20 3.75
CA LYS A 333 9.05 13.37 3.70
C LYS A 333 8.79 13.64 2.22
N GLU A 334 7.54 13.46 1.80
CA GLU A 334 7.14 13.66 0.42
C GLU A 334 7.35 15.12 0.00
N SER A 335 7.82 15.31 -1.23
CA SER A 335 7.88 16.61 -1.89
C SER A 335 7.29 16.48 -3.29
N VAL A 336 6.25 17.27 -3.55
CA VAL A 336 5.44 17.27 -4.77
C VAL A 336 6.31 17.48 -6.02
N PRO A 337 6.08 16.75 -7.13
CA PRO A 337 6.83 16.95 -8.36
C PRO A 337 6.41 18.22 -9.09
N ASN A 338 7.38 18.99 -9.61
CA ASN A 338 7.13 20.01 -10.63
C ASN A 338 8.01 19.74 -11.86
N GLY A 339 7.44 19.90 -13.04
CA GLY A 339 7.96 19.36 -14.29
C GLY A 339 9.23 20.05 -14.79
N LYS A 340 10.33 19.29 -14.82
CA LYS A 340 11.45 19.39 -15.79
C LYS A 340 12.33 18.14 -15.64
N LYS A 341 12.74 17.53 -16.75
CA LYS A 341 13.63 16.36 -16.77
C LYS A 341 15.02 16.72 -16.19
N LYS A 342 15.17 16.66 -14.87
CA LYS A 342 16.48 16.51 -14.22
C LYS A 342 16.81 15.02 -14.20
N SER A 343 18.03 14.66 -14.57
CA SER A 343 18.56 13.32 -14.34
C SER A 343 18.48 13.00 -12.85
N THR A 344 17.87 11.86 -12.51
CA THR A 344 17.83 11.35 -11.14
C THR A 344 19.28 11.10 -10.71
N LYS A 345 19.79 11.88 -9.75
CA LYS A 345 21.19 11.79 -9.35
C LYS A 345 21.38 10.46 -8.60
N LEU A 346 21.89 9.47 -9.30
CA LEU A 346 22.10 8.11 -8.80
C LEU A 346 23.29 8.11 -7.83
N GLU A 347 23.01 8.39 -6.55
CA GLU A 347 24.00 8.51 -5.47
C GLU A 347 23.81 7.46 -4.35
N SER A 348 22.63 6.85 -4.24
CA SER A 348 22.34 5.84 -3.21
C SER A 348 21.70 4.59 -3.80
N LEU A 349 21.78 3.47 -3.06
CA LEU A 349 21.08 2.23 -3.41
C LEU A 349 19.57 2.45 -3.57
N CYS A 350 18.95 3.26 -2.70
CA CYS A 350 17.51 3.53 -2.76
C CYS A 350 17.11 4.29 -4.05
N ASP A 351 18.00 5.13 -4.59
CA ASP A 351 17.77 5.79 -5.88
C ASP A 351 17.89 4.80 -7.04
N LEU A 352 18.79 3.83 -6.94
CA LEU A 352 18.95 2.75 -7.93
C LEU A 352 17.78 1.77 -7.90
N GLU A 353 17.38 1.29 -6.74
CA GLU A 353 16.21 0.42 -6.56
C GLU A 353 14.94 1.05 -7.13
N ARG A 354 14.71 2.33 -6.83
CA ARG A 354 13.61 3.12 -7.38
C ARG A 354 13.70 3.26 -8.90
N ALA A 355 14.87 3.62 -9.44
CA ALA A 355 15.05 3.75 -10.88
C ALA A 355 14.86 2.41 -11.64
N LEU A 356 15.24 1.28 -11.04
CA LEU A 356 15.00 -0.05 -11.60
C LEU A 356 13.51 -0.42 -11.57
N SER A 357 12.81 -0.12 -10.48
CA SER A 357 11.39 -0.42 -10.28
C SER A 357 10.48 0.43 -11.17
N GLU A 358 10.78 1.73 -11.32
CA GLU A 358 10.07 2.65 -12.23
C GLU A 358 10.33 2.34 -13.72
N SER A 359 11.42 1.63 -14.03
CA SER A 359 11.85 1.38 -15.41
C SER A 359 11.02 0.28 -16.07
N LYS A 360 10.35 0.64 -17.17
CA LYS A 360 9.43 -0.25 -17.92
C LYS A 360 10.12 -1.20 -18.91
N GLU A 361 11.44 -1.05 -19.11
CA GLU A 361 12.19 -1.76 -20.16
C GLU A 361 13.54 -2.29 -19.65
N THR A 362 13.92 -3.48 -20.12
CA THR A 362 15.21 -4.09 -19.77
C THR A 362 16.39 -3.22 -20.18
N ALA A 363 16.39 -2.68 -21.40
CA ALA A 363 17.47 -1.82 -21.89
C ALA A 363 17.72 -0.59 -21.01
N ALA A 364 16.64 0.07 -20.54
CA ALA A 364 16.75 1.23 -19.67
C ALA A 364 17.33 0.88 -18.28
N ALA A 365 16.94 -0.25 -17.68
CA ALA A 365 17.54 -0.72 -16.42
C ALA A 365 19.03 -1.10 -16.58
N MET A 366 19.38 -1.78 -17.67
CA MET A 366 20.78 -2.15 -17.97
C MET A 366 21.65 -0.91 -18.17
N ALA A 367 21.12 0.15 -18.81
CA ALA A 367 21.81 1.43 -18.93
C ALA A 367 22.01 2.13 -17.58
N THR A 368 21.01 2.13 -16.69
CA THR A 368 21.12 2.66 -15.32
C THR A 368 22.18 1.92 -14.49
N LEU A 369 22.23 0.58 -14.60
CA LEU A 369 23.26 -0.24 -13.96
C LEU A 369 24.65 0.01 -14.58
N GLY A 370 24.71 0.30 -15.88
CA GLY A 370 25.93 0.78 -16.56
C GLY A 370 26.47 2.08 -15.97
N GLU A 371 25.61 3.08 -15.73
CA GLU A 371 25.99 4.33 -15.07
C GLU A 371 26.46 4.07 -13.62
N ALA A 372 25.75 3.21 -12.87
CA ALA A 372 26.13 2.81 -11.53
C ALA A 372 27.53 2.16 -11.48
N ARG A 373 27.86 1.31 -12.46
CA ARG A 373 29.17 0.65 -12.60
C ARG A 373 30.30 1.62 -12.91
N LEU A 374 30.06 2.68 -13.68
CA LEU A 374 31.08 3.72 -13.91
C LEU A 374 31.41 4.47 -12.60
N LYS A 375 30.37 4.85 -11.84
CA LYS A 375 30.51 5.50 -10.53
C LYS A 375 31.17 4.60 -9.47
N GLU A 376 30.85 3.32 -9.48
CA GLU A 376 31.50 2.31 -8.62
C GLU A 376 33.02 2.28 -8.85
N MET A 377 33.44 2.21 -10.12
CA MET A 377 34.86 2.20 -10.48
C MET A 377 35.53 3.51 -10.06
N GLU A 378 34.97 4.67 -10.43
CA GLU A 378 35.50 5.99 -10.07
C GLU A 378 35.71 6.14 -8.55
N ALA A 379 34.67 5.85 -7.76
CA ALA A 379 34.74 5.91 -6.30
C ALA A 379 35.78 4.93 -5.71
N LEU A 380 35.98 3.76 -6.34
CA LEU A 380 36.99 2.79 -5.90
C LEU A 380 38.42 3.24 -6.25
N HIS A 381 38.63 3.87 -7.41
CA HIS A 381 39.90 4.51 -7.75
C HIS A 381 40.25 5.60 -6.72
N SER A 382 39.30 6.47 -6.37
CA SER A 382 39.50 7.47 -5.32
C SER A 382 39.80 6.85 -3.95
N LEU A 383 39.07 5.79 -3.56
CA LEU A 383 39.31 5.10 -2.29
C LEU A 383 40.68 4.42 -2.23
N ARG A 384 41.14 3.81 -3.33
CA ARG A 384 42.49 3.24 -3.42
C ARG A 384 43.55 4.33 -3.26
N ALA A 385 43.44 5.44 -4.00
CA ALA A 385 44.38 6.55 -3.90
C ALA A 385 44.50 7.10 -2.47
N VAL A 386 43.37 7.36 -1.79
CA VAL A 386 43.34 7.82 -0.39
C VAL A 386 43.92 6.80 0.60
N ASN A 387 43.74 5.49 0.35
CA ASN A 387 44.31 4.46 1.21
C ASN A 387 45.80 4.23 0.97
N GLU A 388 46.29 4.46 -0.25
CA GLU A 388 47.70 4.36 -0.60
C GLU A 388 48.50 5.60 -0.16
N GLU A 389 47.93 6.80 -0.30
CA GLU A 389 48.54 8.07 0.18
C GLU A 389 48.86 8.03 1.68
N LYS A 390 47.99 7.43 2.50
CA LYS A 390 48.21 7.21 3.94
C LYS A 390 49.42 6.32 4.29
N ILE A 391 49.96 5.58 3.31
CA ILE A 391 51.13 4.72 3.48
C ILE A 391 52.43 5.49 3.13
N PHE A 392 52.34 6.45 2.21
CA PHE A 392 53.49 7.18 1.65
C PHE A 392 53.64 8.61 2.15
N SER A 393 52.73 9.09 3.01
CA SER A 393 52.87 10.41 3.65
C SER A 393 54.01 10.41 4.66
N ASP A 394 55.09 11.10 4.31
CA ASP A 394 56.31 11.28 5.12
C ASP A 394 56.21 12.50 6.07
N GLU A 395 54.99 12.96 6.35
CA GLU A 395 54.76 14.10 7.26
C GLU A 395 54.98 13.70 8.72
N GLN A 396 56.15 14.06 9.23
CA GLN A 396 56.69 13.72 10.55
C GLN A 396 55.93 14.34 11.75
N ASN A 397 54.60 14.21 11.84
CA ASN A 397 53.82 14.46 13.07
C ASN A 397 52.32 14.01 13.04
N VAL A 398 51.91 13.05 12.20
CA VAL A 398 50.51 12.56 12.17
C VAL A 398 50.40 11.08 12.55
N GLU A 399 49.54 10.75 13.52
CA GLU A 399 49.20 9.36 13.89
C GLU A 399 48.53 8.63 12.70
N ILE A 400 49.24 7.70 12.06
CA ILE A 400 48.79 6.99 10.85
C ILE A 400 47.71 5.95 11.20
N LYS A 401 46.43 6.35 11.15
CA LYS A 401 45.28 5.47 11.45
C LYS A 401 44.71 4.82 10.19
N VAL A 402 45.12 3.57 9.96
CA VAL A 402 44.76 2.78 8.76
C VAL A 402 43.77 1.65 9.02
N CYS A 403 43.80 1.01 10.20
CA CYS A 403 42.91 -0.10 10.54
C CYS A 403 41.56 0.38 11.11
N LEU A 404 40.51 -0.46 11.00
CA LEU A 404 39.17 -0.25 11.56
C LEU A 404 39.17 0.12 13.05
N CYS A 405 40.14 -0.38 13.81
CA CYS A 405 40.26 -0.11 15.25
C CYS A 405 40.79 1.31 15.57
N GLN A 406 41.25 2.07 14.57
CA GLN A 406 41.83 3.41 14.70
C GLN A 406 43.03 3.51 15.65
N ARG A 407 43.72 2.38 15.89
CA ARG A 407 45.00 2.30 16.61
C ARG A 407 46.18 2.33 15.64
N ASP A 408 47.35 2.62 16.17
CA ASP A 408 48.59 2.74 15.39
C ASP A 408 48.96 1.47 14.62
N PRO A 409 49.71 1.59 13.50
CA PRO A 409 50.14 0.44 12.71
C PRO A 409 51.02 -0.49 13.55
N ALA A 410 50.65 -1.77 13.63
CA ALA A 410 51.39 -2.77 14.39
C ALA A 410 51.42 -4.10 13.62
N ALA A 411 52.62 -4.63 13.37
CA ALA A 411 52.77 -5.91 12.67
C ALA A 411 52.20 -7.08 13.51
N PRO A 412 51.62 -8.13 12.87
CA PRO A 412 51.45 -8.30 11.43
C PRO A 412 50.18 -7.59 10.91
N MET A 413 50.32 -6.91 9.77
CA MET A 413 49.23 -6.24 9.06
C MET A 413 48.99 -6.87 7.69
N ILE A 414 47.75 -6.78 7.20
CA ILE A 414 47.29 -7.32 5.92
C ILE A 414 46.61 -6.21 5.10
N GLN A 415 46.85 -6.19 3.78
CA GLN A 415 46.24 -5.25 2.85
C GLN A 415 45.07 -5.89 2.10
N CYS A 416 43.97 -5.15 1.93
CA CYS A 416 42.83 -5.58 1.13
C CYS A 416 43.10 -5.36 -0.36
N GLU A 417 42.99 -6.40 -1.19
CA GLU A 417 43.27 -6.29 -2.63
C GLU A 417 42.29 -5.34 -3.35
N LEU A 418 41.01 -5.28 -2.93
CA LEU A 418 40.01 -4.42 -3.56
C LEU A 418 40.19 -2.93 -3.19
N CYS A 419 40.18 -2.56 -1.91
CA CYS A 419 40.23 -1.15 -1.49
C CYS A 419 41.63 -0.62 -1.14
N ARG A 420 42.66 -1.49 -1.10
CA ARG A 420 44.05 -1.17 -0.72
C ARG A 420 44.28 -0.62 0.69
N GLY A 421 43.24 -0.57 1.53
CA GLY A 421 43.36 -0.30 2.96
C GLY A 421 44.10 -1.42 3.71
N ILE A 422 44.73 -1.07 4.84
CA ILE A 422 45.57 -1.95 5.67
C ILE A 422 44.93 -2.19 7.03
N PHE A 423 44.97 -3.44 7.51
CA PHE A 423 44.30 -3.88 8.74
C PHE A 423 45.26 -4.68 9.61
N HIS A 424 45.17 -4.57 10.94
CA HIS A 424 45.82 -5.53 11.83
C HIS A 424 45.23 -6.92 11.60
N THR A 425 46.06 -7.94 11.46
CA THR A 425 45.62 -9.34 11.29
C THR A 425 44.79 -9.85 12.47
N SER A 426 44.90 -9.24 13.65
CA SER A 426 44.10 -9.53 14.84
C SER A 426 42.74 -8.80 14.89
N CYS A 427 42.52 -7.80 14.05
CA CYS A 427 41.26 -7.04 13.97
C CYS A 427 40.31 -7.55 12.87
N VAL A 428 40.71 -8.58 12.12
CA VAL A 428 39.95 -9.17 11.01
C VAL A 428 40.07 -10.69 11.04
N SER A 429 39.02 -11.40 10.66
CA SER A 429 39.05 -12.87 10.61
C SER A 429 39.96 -13.35 9.47
N MET A 430 40.90 -14.25 9.80
CA MET A 430 41.80 -14.88 8.85
C MET A 430 41.44 -16.36 8.66
N PRO A 431 41.30 -16.86 7.41
CA PRO A 431 41.17 -18.29 7.15
C PRO A 431 42.44 -19.04 7.61
N SER A 432 42.28 -20.09 8.41
CA SER A 432 43.41 -20.75 9.09
C SER A 432 44.24 -21.68 8.20
N ASN A 433 43.77 -22.02 6.99
CA ASN A 433 44.44 -22.93 6.06
C ASN A 433 44.68 -22.25 4.70
N LEU A 434 45.87 -21.68 4.51
CA LEU A 434 46.28 -21.03 3.26
C LEU A 434 47.19 -21.94 2.44
N GLN A 435 46.60 -22.79 1.58
CA GLN A 435 47.32 -23.41 0.46
C GLN A 435 46.92 -22.71 -0.86
N GLY A 436 47.90 -22.07 -1.50
CA GLY A 436 47.73 -21.34 -2.77
C GLY A 436 47.96 -19.82 -2.63
N PRO A 437 48.05 -19.09 -3.77
CA PRO A 437 48.11 -17.63 -3.77
C PRO A 437 46.72 -17.04 -3.52
N TRP A 438 46.30 -17.00 -2.26
CA TRP A 438 45.00 -16.46 -1.86
C TRP A 438 44.99 -14.93 -1.84
N VAL A 439 43.89 -14.37 -2.34
CA VAL A 439 43.59 -12.93 -2.32
C VAL A 439 42.69 -12.61 -1.13
N TRP A 440 43.10 -11.66 -0.29
CA TRP A 440 42.31 -11.26 0.87
C TRP A 440 41.49 -9.99 0.61
N LEU A 441 40.23 -10.02 1.03
CA LEU A 441 39.30 -8.89 0.99
C LEU A 441 38.87 -8.55 2.43
N CYS A 442 38.91 -7.27 2.80
CA CYS A 442 38.43 -6.85 4.11
C CYS A 442 36.91 -7.01 4.26
N PRO A 443 36.36 -6.97 5.49
CA PRO A 443 34.92 -7.17 5.73
C PRO A 443 33.97 -6.22 4.98
N HIS A 444 34.43 -5.05 4.54
CA HIS A 444 33.65 -4.12 3.70
C HIS A 444 33.73 -4.45 2.20
N CYS A 445 34.78 -5.18 1.79
CA CYS A 445 35.02 -5.60 0.42
C CYS A 445 34.42 -6.99 0.14
N HIS A 446 34.41 -7.88 1.12
CA HIS A 446 33.78 -9.19 1.07
C HIS A 446 32.26 -9.10 1.33
N ARG A 447 31.44 -9.15 0.27
CA ARG A 447 29.97 -8.94 0.36
C ARG A 447 29.13 -10.17 -0.02
N SER A 448 29.75 -11.22 -0.55
CA SER A 448 29.07 -12.38 -1.13
C SER A 448 29.94 -13.62 -1.11
N GLU A 449 29.31 -14.78 -1.25
CA GLU A 449 29.97 -16.09 -1.38
C GLU A 449 30.62 -16.32 -2.76
N LYS A 450 30.47 -15.38 -3.70
CA LYS A 450 30.98 -15.46 -5.09
C LYS A 450 30.81 -16.84 -5.76
N PRO A 451 29.57 -17.33 -5.95
CA PRO A 451 29.31 -18.63 -6.58
C PRO A 451 29.91 -18.76 -7.98
N PRO A 452 30.23 -19.99 -8.47
CA PRO A 452 30.66 -20.20 -9.85
C PRO A 452 29.53 -19.90 -10.85
N LEU A 453 29.90 -19.52 -12.07
CA LEU A 453 28.96 -19.05 -13.09
C LEU A 453 27.88 -20.11 -13.42
N GLU A 454 28.24 -21.39 -13.44
CA GLU A 454 27.35 -22.51 -13.69
C GLU A 454 26.22 -22.62 -12.64
N LYS A 455 26.50 -22.25 -11.39
CA LYS A 455 25.53 -22.29 -10.28
C LYS A 455 24.45 -21.20 -10.42
N ILE A 456 24.73 -20.11 -11.13
CA ILE A 456 23.80 -18.97 -11.26
C ILE A 456 22.96 -18.99 -12.55
N LEU A 457 23.36 -19.73 -13.59
CA LEU A 457 22.58 -19.88 -14.83
C LEU A 457 21.15 -20.43 -14.58
N PRO A 458 20.91 -21.40 -13.67
CA PRO A 458 19.56 -21.85 -13.34
C PRO A 458 18.66 -20.74 -12.76
N LEU A 459 19.21 -19.79 -12.00
CA LEU A 459 18.46 -18.63 -11.48
C LEU A 459 17.97 -17.75 -12.62
N LEU A 460 18.83 -17.46 -13.61
CA LEU A 460 18.45 -16.69 -14.78
C LEU A 460 17.38 -17.41 -15.62
N ALA A 461 17.55 -18.71 -15.86
CA ALA A 461 16.58 -19.53 -16.60
C ALA A 461 15.22 -19.60 -15.90
N SER A 462 15.20 -19.77 -14.57
CA SER A 462 13.95 -19.77 -13.80
C SER A 462 13.26 -18.40 -13.85
N LEU A 463 14.00 -17.30 -13.74
CA LEU A 463 13.43 -15.96 -13.85
C LEU A 463 12.83 -15.69 -15.25
N GLN A 464 13.49 -16.17 -16.32
CA GLN A 464 12.96 -16.10 -17.68
C GLN A 464 11.66 -16.90 -17.86
N ARG A 465 11.50 -18.02 -17.14
CA ARG A 465 10.26 -18.83 -17.10
C ARG A 465 9.15 -18.14 -16.31
N ILE A 466 9.48 -17.54 -15.16
CA ILE A 466 8.53 -16.81 -14.30
C ILE A 466 7.92 -15.60 -15.04
N ARG A 467 8.65 -14.97 -15.98
CA ARG A 467 8.14 -13.82 -16.77
C ARG A 467 7.63 -12.67 -15.89
N VAL A 468 8.38 -12.36 -14.83
CA VAL A 468 8.23 -11.13 -14.03
C VAL A 468 9.56 -10.38 -14.01
N ARG A 469 9.48 -9.05 -13.99
CA ARG A 469 10.62 -8.14 -13.85
C ARG A 469 10.67 -7.59 -12.42
N LEU A 470 11.88 -7.51 -11.87
CA LEU A 470 12.16 -6.98 -10.53
C LEU A 470 13.61 -6.48 -10.49
N PRO A 471 13.95 -5.54 -9.59
CA PRO A 471 15.29 -4.95 -9.49
C PRO A 471 16.41 -5.99 -9.38
N GLU A 472 16.26 -7.02 -8.54
CA GLU A 472 17.29 -8.07 -8.39
C GLU A 472 17.46 -8.90 -9.66
N GLY A 473 16.40 -9.06 -10.44
CA GLY A 473 16.44 -9.78 -11.71
C GLY A 473 17.16 -9.03 -12.82
N ASP A 474 17.05 -7.71 -12.84
CA ASP A 474 17.81 -6.85 -13.74
C ASP A 474 19.27 -6.70 -13.29
N ALA A 475 19.51 -6.59 -11.99
CA ALA A 475 20.85 -6.63 -11.40
C ALA A 475 21.57 -7.96 -11.71
N LEU A 476 20.89 -9.10 -11.61
CA LEU A 476 21.45 -10.41 -11.99
C LEU A 476 21.84 -10.46 -13.47
N ARG A 477 20.97 -9.99 -14.38
CA ARG A 477 21.25 -9.93 -15.82
C ARG A 477 22.48 -9.07 -16.12
N TYR A 478 22.54 -7.88 -15.53
CA TYR A 478 23.68 -6.97 -15.67
C TYR A 478 24.97 -7.57 -15.11
N MET A 479 24.91 -8.22 -13.95
CA MET A 479 26.07 -8.86 -13.34
C MET A 479 26.61 -10.00 -14.21
N ILE A 480 25.74 -10.81 -14.81
CA ILE A 480 26.13 -11.85 -15.79
C ILE A 480 26.74 -11.22 -17.05
N GLU A 481 26.15 -10.17 -17.62
CA GLU A 481 26.72 -9.48 -18.79
C GLU A 481 28.10 -8.87 -18.48
N ARG A 482 28.25 -8.20 -17.34
CA ARG A 482 29.53 -7.66 -16.84
C ARG A 482 30.57 -8.76 -16.65
N THR A 483 30.16 -9.92 -16.13
CA THR A 483 31.01 -11.11 -15.94
C THR A 483 31.54 -11.61 -17.28
N VAL A 484 30.67 -11.84 -18.26
CA VAL A 484 31.07 -12.32 -19.60
C VAL A 484 31.96 -11.30 -20.33
N ASN A 485 31.63 -10.01 -20.24
CA ASN A 485 32.45 -8.92 -20.78
C ASN A 485 33.82 -8.79 -20.08
N TRP A 486 33.92 -9.20 -18.81
CA TRP A 486 35.19 -9.31 -18.08
C TRP A 486 35.98 -10.53 -18.53
N GLN A 487 35.35 -11.71 -18.64
CA GLN A 487 36.02 -12.94 -19.12
C GLN A 487 36.65 -12.74 -20.50
N HIS A 488 35.94 -12.14 -21.46
CA HIS A 488 36.49 -11.87 -22.78
C HIS A 488 37.75 -11.00 -22.72
N ARG A 489 37.77 -9.95 -21.90
CA ARG A 489 38.95 -9.08 -21.69
C ARG A 489 40.09 -9.82 -20.99
N ALA A 490 39.79 -10.66 -19.99
CA ALA A 490 40.77 -11.47 -19.30
C ALA A 490 41.44 -12.49 -20.25
N GLN A 491 40.64 -13.24 -21.01
CA GLN A 491 41.12 -14.17 -22.03
C GLN A 491 41.95 -13.47 -23.11
N GLN A 492 41.58 -12.25 -23.52
CA GLN A 492 42.36 -11.42 -24.44
C GLN A 492 43.71 -10.99 -23.83
N MET A 493 43.76 -10.63 -22.55
CA MET A 493 45.00 -10.27 -21.85
C MET A 493 45.93 -11.47 -21.65
N LEU A 494 45.38 -12.65 -21.35
CA LEU A 494 46.11 -13.92 -21.27
C LEU A 494 46.68 -14.32 -22.64
N SER A 495 45.86 -14.27 -23.69
CA SER A 495 46.21 -14.72 -25.05
C SER A 495 47.17 -13.79 -25.80
N SER A 496 47.08 -12.48 -25.56
CA SER A 496 47.92 -11.47 -26.23
C SER A 496 49.39 -11.49 -25.79
N GLY A 497 49.72 -12.19 -24.69
CA GLY A 497 51.08 -12.21 -24.13
C GLY A 497 51.54 -10.88 -23.52
N ASN A 498 50.70 -9.85 -23.49
CA ASN A 498 51.01 -8.53 -22.95
C ASN A 498 51.48 -8.58 -21.49
N ILE A 499 50.93 -9.52 -20.70
CA ILE A 499 51.34 -9.77 -19.30
C ILE A 499 52.82 -10.18 -19.22
N LYS A 500 53.36 -10.90 -20.22
CA LYS A 500 54.78 -11.28 -20.27
C LYS A 500 55.65 -10.10 -20.68
N LEU A 501 55.25 -9.37 -21.73
CA LEU A 501 56.03 -8.24 -22.28
C LEU A 501 56.12 -7.03 -21.36
N LEU A 502 55.10 -6.79 -20.52
CA LEU A 502 55.12 -5.74 -19.51
C LEU A 502 56.14 -6.02 -18.40
N GLN A 503 56.43 -7.30 -18.12
CA GLN A 503 57.29 -7.71 -17.02
C GLN A 503 58.79 -7.63 -17.38
N ASP A 504 59.16 -7.88 -18.63
CA ASP A 504 60.54 -7.68 -19.13
C ASP A 504 60.99 -6.21 -19.03
N LYS A 505 60.05 -5.25 -18.98
CA LYS A 505 60.35 -3.83 -18.69
C LYS A 505 60.55 -3.53 -17.20
N VAL A 506 60.01 -4.36 -16.31
CA VAL A 506 60.18 -4.25 -14.84
C VAL A 506 61.52 -4.86 -14.41
N ASP A 507 62.03 -5.85 -15.14
CA ASP A 507 63.36 -6.45 -14.93
C ASP A 507 64.53 -5.46 -15.17
N SER A 508 64.26 -4.29 -15.76
CA SER A 508 65.17 -3.14 -15.72
C SER A 508 65.16 -2.51 -14.32
N GLY A 509 65.91 -3.11 -13.39
CA GLY A 509 65.91 -2.90 -11.92
C GLY A 509 66.24 -1.50 -11.36
N ILE A 510 65.62 -0.46 -11.87
CA ILE A 510 65.81 0.95 -11.49
C ILE A 510 64.91 1.34 -10.30
N LEU A 511 63.75 0.67 -10.12
CA LEU A 511 62.76 1.04 -9.10
C LEU A 511 62.86 0.22 -7.80
N TYR A 512 63.18 -1.08 -7.86
CA TYR A 512 63.42 -1.88 -6.64
C TYR A 512 64.63 -1.35 -5.84
N SER A 513 65.68 -0.94 -6.56
CA SER A 513 66.85 -0.25 -6.03
C SER A 513 66.47 1.04 -5.30
N ARG A 514 65.55 1.85 -5.85
CA ARG A 514 65.11 3.12 -5.24
C ARG A 514 64.42 2.92 -3.88
N TRP A 515 63.73 1.80 -3.69
CA TRP A 515 63.10 1.42 -2.42
C TRP A 515 64.13 1.01 -1.36
N GLN A 516 65.22 0.35 -1.76
CA GLN A 516 66.30 -0.03 -0.84
C GLN A 516 67.24 1.15 -0.51
N THR A 517 67.60 1.98 -1.49
CA THR A 517 68.58 3.08 -1.26
C THR A 517 68.06 4.16 -0.31
N MET A 518 66.75 4.43 -0.29
CA MET A 518 66.17 5.40 0.66
C MET A 518 66.14 4.90 2.12
N ALA A 519 66.28 3.59 2.35
CA ALA A 519 66.42 3.03 3.70
C ALA A 519 67.88 3.01 4.21
N GLY A 520 68.85 3.45 3.40
CA GLY A 520 70.28 3.18 3.62
C GLY A 520 71.23 4.38 3.63
N GLN A 521 70.76 5.63 3.56
CA GLN A 521 71.63 6.82 3.50
C GLN A 521 71.32 7.87 4.57
N LEU A 522 72.03 7.74 5.70
CA LEU A 522 72.34 8.85 6.61
C LEU A 522 73.71 8.55 7.23
N GLN A 523 74.75 9.26 6.77
CA GLN A 523 76.08 9.25 7.40
C GLN A 523 76.50 10.68 7.78
N GLU A 524 76.70 10.85 9.08
CA GLU A 524 77.71 11.67 9.76
C GLU A 524 78.19 12.97 9.10
N THR A 525 78.00 14.09 9.82
CA THR A 525 79.16 14.95 10.16
C THR A 525 79.10 15.42 11.61
N ASN A 526 80.26 15.38 12.27
CA ASN A 526 80.46 15.73 13.67
C ASN A 526 80.37 17.25 13.93
N LYS A 527 79.98 17.63 15.15
CA LYS A 527 80.64 18.73 15.89
C LYS A 527 80.67 18.44 17.40
N VAL A 528 81.79 18.81 18.03
CA VAL A 528 82.26 18.37 19.35
C VAL A 528 82.26 19.53 20.34
N SER A 529 81.97 19.28 21.63
CA SER A 529 82.68 19.77 22.86
C SER A 529 81.77 19.66 24.10
N GLN A 530 82.02 18.69 25.00
CA GLN A 530 82.74 18.82 26.29
C GLN A 530 81.96 19.60 27.37
N THR A 531 81.61 18.98 28.51
CA THR A 531 82.45 18.79 29.72
C THR A 531 81.68 17.90 30.74
N ILE A 532 82.21 17.28 31.82
CA ILE A 532 83.57 17.13 32.40
C ILE A 532 83.62 15.83 33.27
N GLY A 533 84.80 15.18 33.37
CA GLY A 533 85.24 14.36 34.53
C GLY A 533 84.75 12.90 34.66
N ALA A 534 85.59 11.90 34.99
CA ALA A 534 87.05 11.92 35.24
C ALA A 534 87.69 10.51 35.12
N THR A 535 89.01 10.47 34.81
CA THR A 535 89.97 9.34 34.98
C THR A 535 89.71 8.00 34.23
N SER A 536 90.71 7.24 33.73
CA SER A 536 92.14 7.51 33.48
C SER A 536 92.77 6.35 32.66
N PHE A 537 93.28 6.66 31.46
CA PHE A 537 94.41 6.03 30.73
C PHE A 537 94.43 4.53 30.30
N SER A 538 94.63 4.37 28.98
CA SER A 538 95.50 3.40 28.27
C SER A 538 94.91 2.12 27.62
N LEU A 539 94.87 2.18 26.28
CA LEU A 539 94.66 1.16 25.23
C LEU A 539 95.89 0.22 25.05
N PRO A 540 95.92 -0.74 24.07
CA PRO A 540 94.84 -1.50 23.38
C PRO A 540 95.14 -3.02 23.18
N HIS A 541 94.15 -3.88 22.83
CA HIS A 541 94.06 -4.58 21.52
C HIS A 541 92.87 -5.58 21.38
N GLU A 542 92.57 -5.90 20.11
CA GLU A 542 91.90 -7.08 19.54
C GLU A 542 90.38 -7.35 19.69
N TRP A 543 89.93 -8.20 18.74
CA TRP A 543 88.57 -8.34 18.21
C TRP A 543 87.73 -9.42 18.92
N ASN A 544 86.38 -9.27 18.93
CA ASN A 544 85.53 -10.33 18.39
C ASN A 544 84.05 -9.97 18.10
N ASN A 545 83.52 -10.72 17.13
CA ASN A 545 82.21 -10.69 16.49
C ASN A 545 80.96 -10.73 17.40
N ARG A 546 79.97 -9.86 17.12
CA ARG A 546 78.54 -10.22 16.88
C ARG A 546 77.71 -8.97 16.49
N PRO A 547 77.14 -8.88 15.27
CA PRO A 547 76.12 -7.88 14.95
C PRO A 547 74.74 -8.35 15.47
N MET A 548 74.00 -7.47 16.16
CA MET A 548 72.56 -7.63 16.33
C MET A 548 71.83 -6.95 15.17
N HIS A 549 70.88 -7.64 14.56
CA HIS A 549 70.03 -7.07 13.51
C HIS A 549 68.95 -6.17 14.13
N LEU A 550 68.83 -4.93 13.66
CA LEU A 550 67.62 -4.13 13.81
C LEU A 550 66.73 -4.33 12.57
N HIS A 551 65.46 -4.68 12.80
CA HIS A 551 64.49 -4.97 11.73
C HIS A 551 63.73 -3.71 11.25
N SER A 552 63.35 -3.71 9.98
CA SER A 552 62.38 -2.76 9.41
C SER A 552 60.97 -3.02 9.95
N SER A 553 60.26 -1.95 10.31
CA SER A 553 58.95 -1.98 11.00
C SER A 553 57.78 -2.51 10.15
N PHE A 554 57.97 -2.75 8.85
CA PHE A 554 56.93 -3.25 7.95
C PHE A 554 57.31 -4.60 7.34
N SER A 555 57.16 -5.67 8.12
CA SER A 555 57.10 -7.03 7.58
C SER A 555 55.68 -7.31 7.06
N THR A 556 55.38 -6.88 5.84
CA THR A 556 54.10 -7.15 5.17
C THR A 556 53.98 -8.66 4.93
N GLY A 557 53.14 -9.33 5.72
CA GLY A 557 52.89 -10.76 5.61
C GLY A 557 52.06 -11.11 4.38
N GLN A 558 52.73 -11.22 3.22
CA GLN A 558 52.27 -11.79 1.95
C GLN A 558 51.19 -11.05 1.12
N ASN A 559 51.46 -11.01 -0.18
CA ASN A 559 50.52 -11.18 -1.31
C ASN A 559 49.41 -10.14 -1.60
N CYS A 560 49.76 -8.86 -1.71
CA CYS A 560 49.05 -7.93 -2.62
C CYS A 560 49.87 -7.67 -3.88
N ILE A 561 49.22 -7.50 -5.04
CA ILE A 561 49.94 -7.18 -6.29
C ILE A 561 50.46 -5.73 -6.22
N PRO A 562 51.76 -5.45 -6.47
CA PRO A 562 52.27 -4.08 -6.53
C PRO A 562 51.76 -3.36 -7.79
N LEU A 563 50.85 -2.39 -7.62
CA LEU A 563 50.17 -1.74 -8.76
C LEU A 563 51.10 -0.93 -9.66
N HIS A 564 52.20 -0.40 -9.11
CA HIS A 564 53.22 0.34 -9.84
C HIS A 564 54.06 -0.53 -10.80
N THR A 565 53.86 -1.85 -10.83
CA THR A 565 54.54 -2.80 -11.74
C THR A 565 53.65 -3.37 -12.86
N ILE A 566 52.37 -2.96 -12.93
CA ILE A 566 51.42 -3.44 -13.96
C ILE A 566 50.81 -2.29 -14.75
N SER A 567 50.28 -2.56 -15.96
CA SER A 567 49.59 -1.54 -16.74
C SER A 567 48.29 -1.09 -16.06
N THR A 568 47.85 0.14 -16.36
CA THR A 568 46.56 0.69 -15.90
C THR A 568 45.40 -0.22 -16.29
N GLU A 569 45.41 -0.72 -17.53
CA GLU A 569 44.43 -1.66 -18.08
C GLU A 569 44.37 -2.97 -17.27
N LEU A 570 45.52 -3.53 -16.90
CA LEU A 570 45.57 -4.76 -16.08
C LEU A 570 45.11 -4.47 -14.64
N ASN A 571 45.50 -3.33 -14.07
CA ASN A 571 45.05 -2.91 -12.73
C ASN A 571 43.52 -2.75 -12.67
N GLU A 572 42.91 -2.08 -13.66
CA GLU A 572 41.46 -1.95 -13.78
C GLU A 572 40.77 -3.32 -13.94
N LEU A 573 41.34 -4.21 -14.76
CA LEU A 573 40.82 -5.56 -14.94
C LEU A 573 40.86 -6.37 -13.63
N MET A 574 41.95 -6.31 -12.87
CA MET A 574 42.08 -6.99 -11.58
C MET A 574 41.21 -6.36 -10.48
N MET A 575 41.01 -5.04 -10.53
CA MET A 575 40.06 -4.34 -9.65
C MET A 575 38.62 -4.82 -9.91
N GLU A 576 38.22 -4.87 -11.19
CA GLU A 576 36.88 -5.30 -11.59
C GLU A 576 36.65 -6.78 -11.29
N ALA A 577 37.66 -7.64 -11.42
CA ALA A 577 37.61 -9.05 -11.02
C ALA A 577 37.16 -9.21 -9.55
N GLN A 578 37.67 -8.33 -8.67
CA GLN A 578 37.29 -8.36 -7.25
C GLN A 578 35.91 -7.76 -6.97
N LEU A 579 35.33 -6.99 -7.90
CA LEU A 579 33.95 -6.51 -7.85
C LEU A 579 32.92 -7.50 -8.42
N LEU A 580 33.34 -8.49 -9.23
CA LEU A 580 32.44 -9.54 -9.68
C LEU A 580 31.89 -10.36 -8.51
N GLN A 581 30.61 -10.72 -8.62
CA GLN A 581 29.86 -11.49 -7.62
C GLN A 581 29.87 -13.00 -7.91
N VAL A 582 30.84 -13.45 -8.69
CA VAL A 582 31.04 -14.86 -9.10
C VAL A 582 32.52 -15.22 -9.07
N SER A 583 32.82 -16.50 -8.85
CA SER A 583 34.15 -17.08 -9.02
C SER A 583 34.36 -17.49 -10.47
N LEU A 584 35.51 -17.13 -11.05
CA LEU A 584 35.90 -17.50 -12.42
C LEU A 584 37.32 -18.07 -12.43
N PRO A 585 37.62 -19.10 -13.25
CA PRO A 585 38.96 -19.67 -13.33
C PRO A 585 40.01 -18.68 -13.86
N GLU A 586 39.63 -17.76 -14.78
CA GLU A 586 40.56 -16.78 -15.34
C GLU A 586 41.04 -15.77 -14.29
N ILE A 587 40.28 -15.54 -13.20
CA ILE A 587 40.73 -14.71 -12.08
C ILE A 587 41.92 -15.40 -11.40
N GLN A 588 41.78 -16.69 -11.09
CA GLN A 588 42.82 -17.47 -10.43
C GLN A 588 44.08 -17.58 -11.31
N GLU A 589 43.92 -17.83 -12.61
CA GLU A 589 45.03 -17.89 -13.57
C GLU A 589 45.81 -16.57 -13.64
N LEU A 590 45.12 -15.42 -13.68
CA LEU A 590 45.76 -14.10 -13.66
C LEU A 590 46.56 -13.86 -12.36
N TYR A 591 46.02 -14.21 -11.20
CA TYR A 591 46.76 -14.12 -9.93
C TYR A 591 47.94 -15.09 -9.89
N GLU A 592 47.79 -16.33 -10.36
CA GLU A 592 48.87 -17.32 -10.39
C GLU A 592 50.04 -16.88 -11.28
N ILE A 593 49.79 -16.31 -12.46
CA ILE A 593 50.85 -15.76 -13.32
C ILE A 593 51.62 -14.64 -12.61
N LEU A 594 50.91 -13.75 -11.90
CA LEU A 594 51.52 -12.63 -11.19
C LEU A 594 52.30 -13.07 -9.94
N PHE A 595 51.81 -14.04 -9.17
CA PHE A 595 52.46 -14.51 -7.95
C PHE A 595 53.57 -15.57 -8.18
N THR A 596 53.45 -16.44 -9.17
CA THR A 596 54.47 -17.47 -9.45
C THR A 596 55.80 -16.84 -9.86
N LYS A 597 55.77 -15.77 -10.68
CA LYS A 597 56.96 -15.01 -11.05
C LYS A 597 57.51 -14.09 -9.94
N GLN A 598 56.70 -13.73 -8.95
CA GLN A 598 57.19 -12.97 -7.78
C GLN A 598 58.09 -13.83 -6.88
N LYS A 599 57.85 -15.15 -6.82
CA LYS A 599 58.70 -16.10 -6.09
C LYS A 599 60.08 -16.33 -6.72
N SER A 600 60.23 -16.14 -8.04
CA SER A 600 61.55 -16.23 -8.70
C SER A 600 62.52 -15.09 -8.35
N LEU A 601 62.08 -14.02 -7.68
CA LEU A 601 62.93 -12.94 -7.17
C LEU A 601 63.46 -13.20 -5.75
N ILE A 602 62.96 -14.23 -5.05
CA ILE A 602 63.40 -14.61 -3.70
C ILE A 602 63.83 -16.09 -3.76
N GLY A 603 65.07 -16.31 -4.22
CA GLY A 603 65.58 -17.65 -4.51
C GLY A 603 65.76 -18.54 -3.28
N PRO A 604 65.36 -19.83 -3.34
CA PRO A 604 65.74 -20.83 -2.35
C PRO A 604 67.01 -21.61 -2.78
N THR A 605 67.70 -22.12 -1.76
CA THR A 605 68.98 -22.85 -1.85
C THR A 605 68.88 -24.21 -2.54
N SER A 606 70.00 -24.64 -3.13
CA SER A 606 70.15 -25.94 -3.79
C SER A 606 70.04 -27.13 -2.84
N GLU A 607 69.14 -28.06 -3.15
CA GLU A 607 69.34 -29.49 -2.89
C GLU A 607 68.98 -30.30 -4.14
N LYS A 608 69.83 -31.27 -4.50
CA LYS A 608 69.62 -32.20 -5.62
C LYS A 608 68.92 -33.46 -5.12
N ASN A 609 68.12 -34.10 -5.96
CA ASN A 609 68.12 -35.56 -6.04
C ASN A 609 67.69 -36.04 -7.43
N ASP A 610 68.40 -37.06 -7.92
CA ASP A 610 68.18 -37.73 -9.21
C ASP A 610 66.96 -38.65 -9.17
N CYS A 611 66.31 -38.85 -10.33
CA CYS A 611 65.80 -40.17 -10.72
C CYS A 611 65.54 -40.27 -12.23
N ARG A 612 66.22 -41.20 -12.92
CA ARG A 612 65.99 -41.55 -14.34
C ARG A 612 64.84 -42.57 -14.48
N GLY A 613 63.98 -42.42 -15.49
CA GLY A 613 62.99 -43.43 -15.85
C GLY A 613 62.46 -43.29 -17.28
N LYS A 614 62.74 -44.29 -18.14
CA LYS A 614 62.53 -44.33 -19.60
C LYS A 614 61.08 -44.09 -20.10
N ARG A 615 60.98 -43.66 -21.37
CA ARG A 615 59.79 -43.82 -22.24
C ARG A 615 59.76 -45.24 -22.83
N ASP A 616 58.57 -45.72 -23.24
CA ASP A 616 58.23 -46.08 -24.63
C ASP A 616 56.82 -46.71 -24.70
N GLY A 617 56.13 -46.59 -25.84
CA GLY A 617 54.89 -47.34 -26.13
C GLY A 617 53.74 -46.53 -26.74
N ILE A 618 53.51 -46.69 -28.06
CA ILE A 618 52.41 -46.09 -28.83
C ILE A 618 51.43 -47.20 -29.26
N CYS A 619 50.11 -47.00 -29.16
CA CYS A 619 49.17 -47.21 -30.28
C CYS A 619 47.73 -46.69 -30.03
N SER A 620 47.04 -46.37 -31.12
CA SER A 620 45.69 -45.83 -31.25
C SER A 620 44.62 -46.93 -31.39
N MET A 621 43.35 -46.62 -31.09
CA MET A 621 42.23 -46.91 -32.01
C MET A 621 40.96 -46.11 -31.66
N GLU A 622 40.49 -45.29 -32.59
CA GLU A 622 39.17 -44.65 -32.53
C GLU A 622 38.02 -45.65 -32.79
N LYS A 623 36.87 -45.48 -32.12
CA LYS A 623 35.55 -45.82 -32.70
C LYS A 623 34.49 -44.79 -32.35
N LYS A 624 33.99 -44.07 -33.36
CA LYS A 624 32.78 -43.24 -33.30
C LYS A 624 31.54 -44.12 -33.47
N LEU A 625 30.52 -43.93 -32.63
CA LEU A 625 29.12 -44.24 -32.92
C LEU A 625 28.25 -43.11 -32.37
N LYS A 626 27.18 -42.74 -33.08
CA LYS A 626 26.37 -41.53 -32.83
C LYS A 626 24.89 -41.81 -33.08
N ARG A 627 24.02 -41.15 -32.30
CA ARG A 627 22.53 -41.24 -32.28
C ARG A 627 22.05 -42.50 -31.51
N ARG A 628 21.00 -42.43 -30.67
CA ARG A 628 19.81 -41.54 -30.70
C ARG A 628 19.47 -40.96 -29.30
N PHE A 629 18.66 -39.90 -29.31
CA PHE A 629 17.93 -39.37 -28.14
C PHE A 629 16.96 -40.42 -27.56
N GLU A 630 16.86 -40.46 -26.23
CA GLU A 630 15.60 -40.60 -25.51
C GLU A 630 15.76 -39.97 -24.11
N ARG A 631 14.63 -39.66 -23.46
CA ARG A 631 14.54 -38.68 -22.36
C ARG A 631 13.66 -39.29 -21.27
N GLU A 632 14.21 -39.53 -20.08
CA GLU A 632 13.57 -39.33 -18.77
C GLU A 632 14.43 -39.84 -17.61
N ASP A 633 14.33 -39.12 -16.49
CA ASP A 633 14.50 -39.52 -15.09
C ASP A 633 15.69 -40.41 -14.67
N PHE A 634 16.77 -39.74 -14.24
CA PHE A 634 17.61 -40.26 -13.16
C PHE A 634 18.11 -39.13 -12.24
N CYS A 635 17.41 -38.92 -11.13
CA CYS A 635 17.87 -38.05 -10.03
C CYS A 635 17.77 -38.84 -8.71
N SER A 636 18.72 -39.76 -8.53
CA SER A 636 18.94 -40.49 -7.28
C SER A 636 20.43 -40.59 -7.01
N GLU A 637 20.79 -40.62 -5.72
CA GLU A 637 22.15 -40.82 -5.18
C GLU A 637 23.18 -39.73 -5.61
N MET A 638 23.27 -38.61 -4.89
CA MET A 638 23.97 -38.63 -3.60
C MET A 638 23.42 -37.59 -2.60
N ARG A 639 22.31 -37.92 -1.93
CA ARG A 639 21.95 -37.25 -0.66
C ARG A 639 22.65 -37.96 0.49
N THR A 640 23.61 -37.32 1.12
CA THR A 640 23.93 -37.63 2.51
C THR A 640 22.66 -37.40 3.34
N ARG A 641 22.03 -38.49 3.80
CA ARG A 641 20.97 -38.37 4.82
C ARG A 641 21.58 -37.69 6.03
N VAL A 642 21.01 -36.55 6.41
CA VAL A 642 21.29 -35.90 7.68
C VAL A 642 20.20 -36.39 8.62
N ASP A 643 20.54 -37.28 9.53
CA ASP A 643 19.57 -37.89 10.43
C ASP A 643 19.35 -37.00 11.66
N TRP A 644 18.08 -36.77 12.00
CA TRP A 644 17.65 -35.88 13.08
C TRP A 644 16.87 -36.66 14.14
N VAL A 645 16.89 -36.17 15.37
CA VAL A 645 16.09 -36.67 16.50
C VAL A 645 15.41 -35.49 17.19
N GLN A 646 14.13 -35.63 17.52
CA GLN A 646 13.39 -34.61 18.27
C GLN A 646 13.65 -34.78 19.76
N CYS A 647 13.71 -33.69 20.52
CA CYS A 647 13.77 -33.75 21.97
C CYS A 647 12.36 -33.89 22.56
N ASP A 648 12.10 -35.00 23.24
CA ASP A 648 10.83 -35.35 23.90
C ASP A 648 10.64 -34.66 25.26
N GLY A 649 11.70 -34.02 25.77
CA GLY A 649 11.61 -33.03 26.84
C GLY A 649 10.90 -31.73 26.40
N CYS A 650 10.70 -30.79 27.34
CA CYS A 650 9.81 -29.63 27.17
C CYS A 650 10.13 -28.59 26.06
N CYS A 651 11.11 -28.82 25.18
CA CYS A 651 11.54 -27.85 24.16
C CYS A 651 11.12 -28.20 22.73
N ASN A 652 10.75 -29.46 22.45
CA ASN A 652 10.36 -29.99 21.14
C ASN A 652 11.33 -29.68 19.98
N GLN A 653 12.58 -29.33 20.28
CA GLN A 653 13.60 -28.95 19.29
C GLN A 653 14.18 -30.19 18.61
N TRP A 654 14.59 -30.04 17.34
CA TRP A 654 15.25 -31.10 16.57
C TRP A 654 16.77 -30.93 16.63
N PHE A 655 17.48 -32.05 16.76
CA PHE A 655 18.92 -32.12 16.87
C PHE A 655 19.50 -33.09 15.83
N HIS A 656 20.65 -32.76 15.24
CA HIS A 656 21.41 -33.71 14.42
C HIS A 656 21.88 -34.86 15.31
N GLN A 657 21.52 -36.11 14.97
CA GLN A 657 21.83 -37.30 15.76
C GLN A 657 23.33 -37.40 16.11
N VAL A 658 24.19 -37.19 15.10
CA VAL A 658 25.66 -37.18 15.23
C VAL A 658 26.17 -36.11 16.22
N CYS A 659 25.57 -34.92 16.25
CA CYS A 659 26.01 -33.83 17.13
C CYS A 659 25.64 -34.07 18.60
N VAL A 660 24.69 -34.96 18.88
CA VAL A 660 24.21 -35.27 20.24
C VAL A 660 24.56 -36.69 20.68
N GLY A 661 25.33 -37.43 19.88
CA GLY A 661 25.81 -38.78 20.20
C GLY A 661 24.73 -39.87 20.14
N VAL A 662 23.59 -39.59 19.50
CA VAL A 662 22.49 -40.54 19.32
C VAL A 662 22.71 -41.31 18.02
N SER A 663 22.54 -42.63 18.03
CA SER A 663 22.53 -43.44 16.80
C SER A 663 21.10 -43.54 16.24
N PRO A 664 20.92 -43.86 14.94
CA PRO A 664 19.59 -44.09 14.37
C PRO A 664 18.81 -45.17 15.13
N GLU A 665 19.51 -46.22 15.59
CA GLU A 665 18.93 -47.33 16.35
C GLU A 665 18.44 -46.92 17.75
N MET A 666 19.04 -45.90 18.35
CA MET A 666 18.58 -45.30 19.62
C MET A 666 17.39 -44.37 19.37
N ALA A 667 17.45 -43.52 18.33
CA ALA A 667 16.37 -42.61 17.97
C ALA A 667 15.05 -43.32 17.58
N GLU A 668 15.10 -44.58 17.16
CA GLU A 668 13.92 -45.41 16.89
C GLU A 668 13.35 -46.15 18.13
N LYS A 669 14.07 -46.17 19.27
CA LYS A 669 13.76 -47.05 20.41
C LYS A 669 13.71 -46.35 21.77
N GLU A 670 14.32 -45.18 21.91
CA GLU A 670 14.50 -44.47 23.18
C GLU A 670 14.12 -42.99 23.01
N ASP A 671 13.35 -42.45 23.97
CA ASP A 671 13.00 -41.03 24.02
C ASP A 671 14.26 -40.19 24.24
N TYR A 672 14.49 -39.18 23.39
CA TYR A 672 15.69 -38.34 23.46
C TYR A 672 15.42 -37.06 24.25
N ILE A 673 16.16 -36.81 25.33
CA ILE A 673 16.06 -35.59 26.12
C ILE A 673 17.36 -34.79 26.02
N CYS A 674 17.31 -33.63 25.36
CA CYS A 674 18.49 -32.77 25.21
C CYS A 674 19.01 -32.24 26.55
N ALA A 675 20.31 -31.97 26.64
CA ALA A 675 21.01 -31.54 27.86
C ALA A 675 20.40 -30.30 28.56
N SER A 676 19.69 -29.43 27.83
CA SER A 676 18.96 -28.28 28.38
C SER A 676 17.67 -28.68 29.12
N CYS A 677 17.02 -29.75 28.69
CA CYS A 677 15.86 -30.35 29.36
C CYS A 677 16.32 -31.24 30.53
N THR A 678 17.34 -32.09 30.34
CA THR A 678 17.91 -32.94 31.41
C THR A 678 18.35 -32.14 32.65
N ARG A 679 18.77 -30.88 32.46
CA ARG A 679 19.15 -29.98 33.57
C ARG A 679 17.97 -29.38 34.34
N LYS A 680 16.75 -29.42 33.80
CA LYS A 680 15.53 -28.92 34.46
C LYS A 680 14.83 -29.97 35.31
N ASP A 681 14.97 -31.25 34.98
CA ASP A 681 14.34 -32.37 35.69
C ASP A 681 15.13 -32.87 36.92
N SER A 682 16.18 -32.15 37.34
CA SER A 682 16.92 -32.49 38.56
C SER A 682 16.22 -31.93 39.82
N PRO A 683 15.83 -32.77 40.80
CA PRO A 683 15.00 -32.34 41.94
C PRO A 683 15.75 -31.55 43.03
N TYR A 684 16.98 -31.09 42.77
CA TYR A 684 17.81 -30.35 43.72
C TYR A 684 18.24 -28.97 43.19
N ARG A 685 17.32 -28.01 43.28
CA ARG A 685 17.63 -26.58 43.47
C ARG A 685 16.46 -25.87 44.18
N LYS A 686 16.63 -25.69 45.49
CA LYS A 686 16.00 -24.60 46.24
C LYS A 686 16.81 -23.32 46.04
#